data_AF-A0A3P9HRW2-F1
#
_entry.id   AF-A0A3P9HRW2-F1
#
_cell.length_a   1.000
_cell.length_b   1.000
_cell.length_c   1.000
_cell.angle_alpha   90.00
_cell.angle_beta   90.00
_cell.angle_gamma   90.00
#
_symmetry.space_group_name_H-M   'P 1'
#
loop_
_entity.id
_entity.type
_entity.pdbx_description
1 polymer ?
#
loop_
_entity_poly.entity_id
_entity_poly.type
_entity_poly.pdbx_seq_one_letter_code
_entity_poly.pdbx_strand_id
1 'polypeptide(L)'
;MATPYFPTFLLLILVSSVVLFLLTLMPSVTPSLPSPHSSPSSPWTSSSCGPGQSWAVRLRPGRQHEEDEDVEQDSLDLDVIADRVADQAGLQNKGQIGQLKGHYLLCSGSSDSEALGGLWTRSAGEVLAAHPQVLWFSKEMLLSRSKRSVAFNDPNYPKQWHLHNDVNRGMDINVTGVWERNITGQGVTVVVVDDGVEHTHQDIHLNYSPEGSYDLNSNDPDPMPHPDSHSDNHHGTRCAGEIAAVPNNSFCAVGVAYGSRVAGIRVLDGPLTDSLEAIAFNKNYQVNDIYSCSWGPDDDGHTVDGPHPLGKAALQHGVIAGRRGFGSIFVVASGNGGQYNDNCNYDGYANSIYTITIGAVDEKGKMPFYAEECASMLAVTFSSGGSRLRSIVTSDWSMQEGTGCTDGHTGTSAAAPLAAGMIALMLQVRPCLTWRDVQHIIAFTSTKCDPNADWQQNQAGFNHSHQHGFGLLNAWRLVNAAKVWETVPFLVSYQSSVIHEEAEILIYHRELVRTWNVSAADLKESGMQTLEHVAVTVTITHPCRGSLEVVLVCPSGMRSLMGARRATDRDSAGYTDWTFSTVRCWGEKAEGVYILKISDHKEAMSDRCAAVGVLKEWKLSLYGSSMSPSQVKERQTLVKEAMSGKYLDSNFSLPCPPGLDIPSEIIRPFTSNSLKFLLLFGCFALFWSLYYTLEVTLANKSLRAVLCLPRRQDSSSVKFRRSIKGVEEALTEQEAGEYREEEEDDSGVELHTVLDYEAKVPLLAGERTVVKTS
;
A
#
# COMPACT_ATOMS: atom_id res chain seq x y z
N MET A 1 -61.38 -13.17 15.62
CA MET A 1 -61.27 -12.63 17.00
C MET A 1 -60.51 -11.32 16.89
N ALA A 2 -60.94 -10.26 17.56
CA ALA A 2 -60.29 -8.95 17.54
C ALA A 2 -59.92 -8.52 18.98
N THR A 3 -59.18 -7.41 19.12
CA THR A 3 -58.59 -6.81 20.35
C THR A 3 -57.18 -7.34 20.72
N PRO A 4 -56.35 -6.55 21.46
CA PRO A 4 -56.16 -5.09 21.34
C PRO A 4 -54.68 -4.62 21.54
N TYR A 5 -54.10 -3.87 20.59
CA TYR A 5 -52.79 -3.20 20.80
C TYR A 5 -52.70 -1.74 20.34
N PHE A 6 -53.81 -1.17 19.85
CA PHE A 6 -53.84 0.22 19.37
C PHE A 6 -53.70 1.33 20.45
N PRO A 7 -54.28 1.22 21.67
CA PRO A 7 -54.23 2.33 22.63
C PRO A 7 -52.85 2.51 23.29
N THR A 8 -52.08 1.43 23.44
CA THR A 8 -50.70 1.48 23.99
C THR A 8 -49.72 2.15 23.03
N PHE A 9 -49.90 1.97 21.72
CA PHE A 9 -49.04 2.59 20.70
C PHE A 9 -49.26 4.11 20.63
N LEU A 10 -50.51 4.59 20.70
CA LEU A 10 -50.79 6.03 20.77
C LEU A 10 -50.23 6.67 22.05
N LEU A 11 -50.30 5.99 23.19
CA LEU A 11 -49.77 6.52 24.45
C LEU A 11 -48.23 6.72 24.37
N LEU A 12 -47.50 5.77 23.78
CA LEU A 12 -46.05 5.86 23.59
C LEU A 12 -45.65 7.04 22.68
N ILE A 13 -46.38 7.27 21.57
CA ILE A 13 -46.14 8.42 20.69
C ILE A 13 -46.39 9.74 21.42
N LEU A 14 -47.45 9.81 22.22
CA LEU A 14 -47.84 11.03 22.94
C LEU A 14 -46.84 11.35 24.07
N VAL A 15 -46.35 10.35 24.80
CA VAL A 15 -45.29 10.52 25.80
C VAL A 15 -43.96 10.94 25.16
N SER A 16 -43.56 10.31 24.05
CA SER A 16 -42.35 10.69 23.30
C SER A 16 -42.40 12.16 22.84
N SER A 17 -43.55 12.60 22.33
CA SER A 17 -43.77 13.98 21.86
C SER A 17 -43.67 15.01 22.99
N VAL A 18 -44.18 14.69 24.18
CA VAL A 18 -44.10 15.58 25.36
C VAL A 18 -42.68 15.67 25.92
N VAL A 19 -41.90 14.58 25.89
CA VAL A 19 -40.49 14.59 26.32
C VAL A 19 -39.63 15.46 25.39
N LEU A 20 -39.83 15.38 24.06
CA LEU A 20 -39.14 16.27 23.13
C LEU A 20 -39.48 17.76 23.36
N PHE A 21 -40.75 18.07 23.64
CA PHE A 21 -41.20 19.45 23.87
C PHE A 21 -40.68 20.04 25.19
N LEU A 22 -40.44 19.22 26.21
CA LEU A 22 -39.82 19.64 27.47
C LEU A 22 -38.31 19.88 27.33
N LEU A 23 -37.62 19.14 26.44
CA LEU A 23 -36.20 19.35 26.14
C LEU A 23 -35.94 20.67 25.40
N THR A 24 -36.89 21.18 24.61
CA THR A 24 -36.78 22.48 23.92
C THR A 24 -37.03 23.71 24.81
N LEU A 25 -37.43 23.51 26.08
CA LEU A 25 -37.73 24.58 27.03
C LEU A 25 -36.64 24.79 28.11
N MET A 26 -35.52 24.07 28.02
CA MET A 26 -34.37 24.26 28.91
C MET A 26 -33.48 25.41 28.40
N PRO A 27 -33.12 26.41 29.23
CA PRO A 27 -32.28 27.52 28.80
C PRO A 27 -30.85 27.04 28.48
N SER A 28 -30.35 27.42 27.31
CA SER A 28 -29.00 27.10 26.86
C SER A 28 -27.94 27.86 27.67
N VAL A 29 -27.33 27.19 28.64
CA VAL A 29 -26.12 27.68 29.32
C VAL A 29 -24.96 27.62 28.33
N THR A 30 -24.65 28.76 27.71
CA THR A 30 -23.46 28.93 26.88
C THR A 30 -22.20 28.83 27.75
N PRO A 31 -21.27 27.90 27.49
CA PRO A 31 -19.94 28.00 28.07
C PRO A 31 -19.23 29.21 27.45
N SER A 32 -18.90 30.20 28.28
CA SER A 32 -18.09 31.34 27.87
C SER A 32 -16.71 30.85 27.42
N LEU A 33 -16.33 31.10 26.17
CA LEU A 33 -14.94 30.94 25.75
C LEU A 33 -14.04 31.83 26.63
N PRO A 34 -12.92 31.32 27.17
CA PRO A 34 -11.84 32.19 27.61
C PRO A 34 -11.38 33.01 26.41
N SER A 35 -11.42 34.34 26.54
CA SER A 35 -10.78 35.23 25.58
C SER A 35 -9.31 34.85 25.42
N PRO A 36 -8.74 34.86 24.20
CA PRO A 36 -7.30 34.69 24.04
C PRO A 36 -6.63 35.88 24.70
N HIS A 37 -6.06 35.67 25.89
CA HIS A 37 -5.15 36.64 26.48
C HIS A 37 -3.98 36.79 25.51
N SER A 38 -3.90 37.96 24.88
CA SER A 38 -2.72 38.40 24.15
C SER A 38 -1.53 38.33 25.11
N SER A 39 -0.66 37.34 24.91
CA SER A 39 0.61 37.25 25.62
C SER A 39 1.33 38.58 25.41
N PRO A 40 1.78 39.29 26.47
CA PRO A 40 2.65 40.43 26.30
C PRO A 40 3.87 39.98 25.50
N SER A 41 4.22 40.74 24.47
CA SER A 41 5.43 40.49 23.69
C SER A 41 6.63 40.47 24.62
N SER A 42 7.25 39.30 24.79
CA SER A 42 8.47 39.18 25.59
C SER A 42 9.54 40.13 25.04
N PRO A 43 10.11 41.04 25.86
CA PRO A 43 11.16 41.95 25.42
C PRO A 43 12.54 41.27 25.31
N TRP A 44 12.58 39.93 25.23
CA TRP A 44 13.79 39.14 24.99
C TRP A 44 14.26 39.29 23.54
N THR A 45 14.79 40.47 23.20
CA THR A 45 15.57 40.67 21.97
C THR A 45 16.82 39.80 22.04
N SER A 46 16.95 38.87 21.10
CA SER A 46 17.98 37.82 21.11
C SER A 46 19.39 38.35 20.84
N SER A 47 20.06 38.88 21.87
CA SER A 47 21.52 38.99 21.92
C SER A 47 22.06 37.95 22.90
N SER A 48 22.25 36.71 22.44
CA SER A 48 22.94 35.67 23.22
C SER A 48 24.34 36.18 23.58
N CYS A 49 24.71 36.07 24.86
CA CYS A 49 25.90 36.72 25.39
C CYS A 49 27.22 36.02 25.06
N GLY A 50 27.18 34.92 24.29
CA GLY A 50 28.35 34.11 23.97
C GLY A 50 28.62 33.01 25.00
N PRO A 51 29.26 31.88 24.59
CA PRO A 51 29.63 30.80 25.50
C PRO A 51 30.47 31.25 26.70
N GLY A 52 29.98 31.02 27.93
CA GLY A 52 30.74 31.29 29.15
C GLY A 52 31.03 32.77 29.40
N GLN A 53 30.21 33.67 28.85
CA GLN A 53 30.30 35.13 28.98
C GLN A 53 29.13 35.74 29.77
N SER A 54 28.33 34.89 30.42
CA SER A 54 27.14 35.26 31.20
C SER A 54 27.14 34.66 32.61
N TRP A 55 26.39 35.32 33.50
CA TRP A 55 26.16 34.96 34.89
C TRP A 55 24.67 35.06 35.19
N ALA A 56 24.10 33.99 35.75
CA ALA A 56 22.77 34.03 36.36
C ALA A 56 22.93 34.52 37.81
N VAL A 57 22.16 35.54 38.20
CA VAL A 57 22.27 36.19 39.52
C VAL A 57 20.90 36.29 40.16
N ARG A 58 20.77 35.86 41.42
CA ARG A 58 19.56 36.04 42.24
C ARG A 58 19.76 37.21 43.20
N LEU A 59 18.81 38.13 43.21
CA LEU A 59 18.85 39.35 44.01
C LEU A 59 17.92 39.28 45.23
N ARG A 60 18.28 40.03 46.27
CA ARG A 60 17.44 40.29 47.44
C ARG A 60 16.64 41.58 47.20
N PRO A 61 15.30 41.57 47.40
CA PRO A 61 14.49 42.80 47.39
C PRO A 61 15.01 43.84 48.38
N GLY A 62 14.79 45.13 48.08
CA GLY A 62 15.09 46.20 49.02
C GLY A 62 14.33 46.00 50.33
N ARG A 63 14.98 46.24 51.48
CA ARG A 63 14.26 46.40 52.75
C ARG A 63 13.59 47.78 52.76
N GLN A 64 12.31 47.82 52.41
CA GLN A 64 11.41 48.88 52.88
C GLN A 64 10.27 48.25 53.69
N HIS A 65 9.51 49.12 54.37
CA HIS A 65 8.64 48.73 55.48
C HIS A 65 7.46 47.85 55.05
N GLU A 66 6.90 47.14 56.04
CA GLU A 66 5.70 46.31 55.91
C GLU A 66 4.49 47.13 55.42
N GLU A 67 3.54 46.44 54.77
CA GLU A 67 2.21 46.93 54.32
C GLU A 67 2.18 47.76 53.02
N ASP A 68 2.23 47.10 51.85
CA ASP A 68 1.06 47.00 50.91
C ASP A 68 1.37 46.17 49.63
N GLU A 69 0.32 45.63 48.99
CA GLU A 69 0.41 44.61 47.91
C GLU A 69 0.60 45.16 46.47
N ASP A 70 1.70 45.84 46.17
CA ASP A 70 2.03 46.27 44.78
C ASP A 70 3.15 45.43 44.14
N VAL A 71 2.76 44.34 43.45
CA VAL A 71 3.70 43.38 42.82
C VAL A 71 4.57 44.01 41.72
N GLU A 72 4.05 45.01 40.99
CA GLU A 72 4.78 45.71 39.92
C GLU A 72 5.90 46.61 40.46
N GLN A 73 5.67 47.27 41.60
CA GLN A 73 6.62 48.18 42.24
C GLN A 73 7.87 47.42 42.73
N ASP A 74 7.68 46.21 43.27
CA ASP A 74 8.75 45.32 43.75
C ASP A 74 9.57 44.68 42.60
N SER A 75 8.98 44.52 41.40
CA SER A 75 9.77 44.19 40.19
C SER A 75 10.62 45.37 39.70
N LEU A 76 10.08 46.59 39.71
CA LEU A 76 10.81 47.79 39.31
C LEU A 76 12.03 48.09 40.20
N ASP A 77 11.93 47.86 41.53
CA ASP A 77 13.09 47.97 42.43
C ASP A 77 14.16 46.91 42.13
N LEU A 78 13.74 45.66 41.87
CA LEU A 78 14.65 44.56 41.53
C LEU A 78 15.38 44.78 40.20
N ASP A 79 14.73 45.34 39.19
CA ASP A 79 15.35 45.69 37.90
C ASP A 79 16.45 46.76 38.10
N VAL A 80 16.16 47.81 38.88
CA VAL A 80 17.13 48.87 39.23
C VAL A 80 18.30 48.34 40.07
N ILE A 81 18.05 47.37 40.95
CA ILE A 81 19.12 46.67 41.68
C ILE A 81 19.95 45.81 40.72
N ALA A 82 19.33 45.14 39.74
CA ALA A 82 20.02 44.32 38.76
C ALA A 82 20.96 45.13 37.87
N ASP A 83 20.52 46.29 37.35
CA ASP A 83 21.36 47.21 36.59
C ASP A 83 22.56 47.68 37.41
N ARG A 84 22.34 48.11 38.66
CA ARG A 84 23.41 48.52 39.57
C ARG A 84 24.42 47.41 39.87
N VAL A 85 23.95 46.18 40.04
CA VAL A 85 24.81 45.00 40.25
C VAL A 85 25.62 44.67 38.99
N ALA A 86 25.01 44.82 37.82
CA ALA A 86 25.67 44.63 36.53
C ALA A 86 26.80 45.65 36.34
N ASP A 87 26.49 46.95 36.48
CA ASP A 87 27.46 48.05 36.35
C ASP A 87 28.66 47.87 37.28
N GLN A 88 28.42 47.55 38.56
CA GLN A 88 29.51 47.32 39.53
C GLN A 88 30.37 46.10 39.18
N ALA A 89 29.79 45.06 38.59
CA ALA A 89 30.50 43.85 38.16
C ALA A 89 31.17 43.99 36.78
N GLY A 90 31.01 45.12 36.09
CA GLY A 90 31.49 45.30 34.70
C GLY A 90 30.69 44.46 33.68
N LEU A 91 29.42 44.20 33.97
CA LEU A 91 28.50 43.41 33.16
C LEU A 91 27.32 44.27 32.69
N GLN A 92 26.65 43.83 31.63
CA GLN A 92 25.38 44.37 31.17
C GLN A 92 24.23 43.49 31.63
N ASN A 93 23.21 44.07 32.25
CA ASN A 93 21.95 43.38 32.55
C ASN A 93 21.19 43.07 31.24
N LYS A 94 20.71 41.83 31.08
CA LYS A 94 19.84 41.39 29.98
C LYS A 94 18.39 41.16 30.43
N GLY A 95 18.07 41.51 31.67
CA GLY A 95 16.75 41.38 32.27
C GLY A 95 16.54 40.04 32.99
N GLN A 96 15.32 39.86 33.48
CA GLN A 96 14.93 38.70 34.28
C GLN A 96 14.90 37.40 33.46
N ILE A 97 15.48 36.33 33.99
CA ILE A 97 15.52 34.98 33.42
C ILE A 97 14.11 34.38 33.38
N GLY A 98 13.41 34.61 32.28
CA GLY A 98 12.02 34.18 32.09
C GLY A 98 11.11 34.69 33.22
N GLN A 99 10.33 33.80 33.82
CA GLN A 99 9.40 34.12 34.90
C GLN A 99 10.01 33.95 36.32
N LEU A 100 11.33 33.77 36.44
CA LEU A 100 11.99 33.60 37.74
C LEU A 100 12.18 34.96 38.45
N LYS A 101 11.18 35.39 39.24
CA LYS A 101 11.24 36.67 39.97
C LYS A 101 12.57 36.85 40.72
N GLY A 102 13.21 38.00 40.51
CA GLY A 102 14.49 38.35 41.14
C GLY A 102 15.72 37.59 40.63
N HIS A 103 15.62 36.86 39.51
CA HIS A 103 16.78 36.20 38.87
C HIS A 103 17.09 36.87 37.52
N TYR A 104 18.31 37.38 37.37
CA TYR A 104 18.74 38.19 36.24
C TYR A 104 19.90 37.56 35.49
N LEU A 105 19.94 37.79 34.17
CA LEU A 105 21.03 37.40 33.31
C LEU A 105 21.98 38.58 33.11
N LEU A 106 23.21 38.49 33.61
CA LEU A 106 24.24 39.51 33.47
C LEU A 106 25.34 39.03 32.52
N CYS A 107 25.81 39.89 31.62
CA CYS A 107 26.69 39.47 30.52
C CYS A 107 27.91 40.38 30.35
N SER A 108 29.07 39.83 30.01
CA SER A 108 30.22 40.67 29.62
C SER A 108 29.93 41.41 28.32
N GLY A 109 30.12 42.74 28.31
CA GLY A 109 29.91 43.56 27.11
C GLY A 109 30.91 43.22 25.99
N SER A 110 30.41 43.14 24.75
CA SER A 110 31.23 42.90 23.57
C SER A 110 31.66 44.21 22.91
N SER A 111 32.79 44.79 23.34
CA SER A 111 33.45 45.87 22.59
C SER A 111 34.90 46.08 23.02
N ASP A 112 35.76 46.17 22.00
CA ASP A 112 37.19 46.49 22.04
C ASP A 112 37.57 47.63 22.99
N SER A 113 38.09 47.30 24.18
CA SER A 113 38.71 48.28 25.07
C SER A 113 39.84 47.69 25.93
N GLU A 114 40.70 46.85 25.33
CA GLU A 114 42.06 46.57 25.84
C GLU A 114 42.98 47.80 25.67
N ALA A 115 42.62 48.94 26.28
CA ALA A 115 43.45 50.16 26.23
C ALA A 115 43.15 51.18 27.35
N LEU A 116 43.42 50.82 28.61
CA LEU A 116 44.00 51.72 29.65
C LEU A 116 44.14 50.94 30.96
N GLY A 117 45.37 50.83 31.46
CA GLY A 117 45.72 49.84 32.49
C GLY A 117 45.70 50.34 33.94
N GLY A 118 45.77 49.37 34.86
CA GLY A 118 46.40 49.53 36.17
C GLY A 118 45.50 49.91 37.35
N LEU A 119 44.80 48.93 37.93
CA LEU A 119 44.86 48.54 39.36
C LEU A 119 43.79 47.48 39.66
N TRP A 120 44.17 46.31 40.18
CA TRP A 120 43.33 45.33 40.91
C TRP A 120 41.83 45.27 40.53
N THR A 121 41.51 45.11 39.24
CA THR A 121 40.13 44.82 38.81
C THR A 121 39.74 43.42 39.27
N ARG A 122 38.91 43.36 40.31
CA ARG A 122 38.27 42.12 40.78
C ARG A 122 37.53 41.46 39.62
N SER A 123 37.59 40.12 39.54
CA SER A 123 36.78 39.42 38.54
C SER A 123 35.29 39.66 38.79
N ALA A 124 34.45 39.63 37.75
CA ALA A 124 33.00 39.82 37.91
C ALA A 124 32.39 38.87 38.95
N GLY A 125 32.90 37.64 39.06
CA GLY A 125 32.52 36.69 40.10
C GLY A 125 32.88 37.10 41.54
N GLU A 126 34.03 37.76 41.75
CA GLU A 126 34.39 38.33 43.06
C GLU A 126 33.50 39.51 43.45
N VAL A 127 33.12 40.35 42.48
CA VAL A 127 32.19 41.47 42.73
C VAL A 127 30.82 40.93 43.11
N LEU A 128 30.29 39.99 42.33
CA LEU A 128 29.00 39.34 42.62
C LEU A 128 29.01 38.59 43.96
N ALA A 129 30.11 37.92 44.32
CA ALA A 129 30.26 37.25 45.62
C ALA A 129 30.29 38.22 46.82
N ALA A 130 30.80 39.44 46.62
CA ALA A 130 30.89 40.45 47.67
C ALA A 130 29.67 41.37 47.77
N HIS A 131 28.75 41.33 46.79
CA HIS A 131 27.66 42.30 46.70
C HIS A 131 26.51 41.97 47.68
N PRO A 132 26.12 42.88 48.59
CA PRO A 132 25.20 42.56 49.70
C PRO A 132 23.75 42.26 49.28
N GLN A 133 23.38 42.62 48.05
CA GLN A 133 22.07 42.32 47.46
C GLN A 133 22.09 41.04 46.59
N VAL A 134 23.24 40.41 46.35
CA VAL A 134 23.32 39.13 45.62
C VAL A 134 23.14 37.99 46.62
N LEU A 135 22.07 37.22 46.44
CA LEU A 135 21.77 36.02 47.25
C LEU A 135 22.52 34.79 46.75
N TRP A 136 22.67 34.71 45.43
CA TRP A 136 23.29 33.60 44.72
C TRP A 136 23.73 34.09 43.34
N PHE A 137 24.82 33.55 42.83
CA PHE A 137 25.20 33.71 41.44
C PHE A 137 25.84 32.43 40.92
N SER A 138 25.77 32.22 39.62
CA SER A 138 26.51 31.17 38.93
C SER A 138 26.93 31.66 37.55
N LYS A 139 28.17 31.38 37.17
CA LYS A 139 28.64 31.60 35.81
C LYS A 139 27.99 30.55 34.92
N GLU A 140 27.33 30.98 33.84
CA GLU A 140 26.66 30.04 32.94
C GLU A 140 27.68 29.16 32.23
N MET A 141 27.40 27.85 32.21
CA MET A 141 28.18 26.85 31.51
C MET A 141 27.35 26.26 30.39
N LEU A 142 27.99 25.95 29.26
CA LEU A 142 27.37 25.17 28.19
C LEU A 142 26.95 23.80 28.72
N LEU A 143 25.65 23.61 28.90
CA LEU A 143 25.09 22.31 29.26
C LEU A 143 25.02 21.44 28.01
N SER A 144 25.87 20.41 27.94
CA SER A 144 25.70 19.35 26.95
C SER A 144 24.39 18.61 27.23
N ARG A 145 23.49 18.59 26.25
CA ARG A 145 22.19 17.91 26.31
C ARG A 145 21.97 17.19 24.97
N SER A 146 21.95 15.87 24.98
CA SER A 146 21.43 15.08 23.87
C SER A 146 19.90 15.01 23.94
N LYS A 147 19.23 14.90 22.80
CA LYS A 147 17.85 14.42 22.77
C LYS A 147 17.83 12.96 23.22
N ARG A 148 16.83 12.58 24.01
CA ARG A 148 16.51 11.16 24.24
C ARG A 148 15.76 10.69 22.99
N SER A 149 16.46 10.05 22.06
CA SER A 149 15.82 9.39 20.92
C SER A 149 15.03 8.17 21.38
N VAL A 150 14.15 7.66 20.53
CA VAL A 150 13.66 6.28 20.66
C VAL A 150 14.88 5.35 20.64
N ALA A 151 14.97 4.50 21.66
CA ALA A 151 16.05 3.54 21.82
C ALA A 151 15.42 2.16 22.00
N PHE A 152 15.95 1.20 21.26
CA PHE A 152 15.49 -0.18 21.20
C PHE A 152 16.59 -1.08 21.76
N ASN A 153 16.24 -2.15 22.48
CA ASN A 153 17.21 -3.12 23.00
C ASN A 153 17.56 -4.22 21.98
N ASP A 154 16.96 -4.15 20.79
CA ASP A 154 16.99 -5.15 19.72
C ASP A 154 18.34 -5.09 18.98
N PRO A 155 19.11 -6.21 18.92
CA PRO A 155 20.55 -6.20 18.62
C PRO A 155 20.92 -5.75 17.21
N ASN A 156 20.04 -5.92 16.21
CA ASN A 156 20.28 -5.45 14.84
C ASN A 156 19.61 -4.11 14.53
N TYR A 157 18.84 -3.48 15.43
CA TYR A 157 18.32 -2.12 15.20
C TYR A 157 19.41 -1.10 14.83
N PRO A 158 20.63 -1.10 15.45
CA PRO A 158 21.73 -0.24 15.00
C PRO A 158 22.24 -0.50 13.57
N LYS A 159 21.88 -1.64 12.96
CA LYS A 159 22.14 -1.95 11.54
C LYS A 159 20.99 -1.52 10.62
N GLN A 160 19.77 -1.26 11.13
CA GLN A 160 18.59 -0.85 10.36
C GLN A 160 18.69 0.60 9.88
N TRP A 161 19.67 0.84 9.01
CA TRP A 161 20.02 2.14 8.44
C TRP A 161 18.86 2.79 7.68
N HIS A 162 17.94 1.99 7.14
CA HIS A 162 16.74 2.45 6.46
C HIS A 162 15.74 3.10 7.42
N LEU A 163 15.75 2.76 8.72
CA LEU A 163 14.94 3.38 9.78
C LEU A 163 15.67 4.54 10.47
N HIS A 164 16.97 4.40 10.68
CA HIS A 164 17.82 5.43 11.29
C HIS A 164 19.26 5.39 10.74
N ASN A 165 19.65 6.38 9.92
CA ASN A 165 20.95 6.38 9.26
C ASN A 165 21.96 7.32 9.94
N ASP A 166 22.72 6.81 10.91
CA ASP A 166 23.79 7.57 11.57
C ASP A 166 24.95 7.96 10.62
N VAL A 167 25.15 7.18 9.55
CA VAL A 167 26.24 7.38 8.58
C VAL A 167 25.85 8.42 7.52
N ASN A 168 24.75 8.18 6.79
CA ASN A 168 24.23 9.08 5.77
C ASN A 168 22.96 9.76 6.31
N ARG A 169 23.12 10.71 7.24
CA ARG A 169 21.99 11.36 7.92
C ARG A 169 20.96 11.94 6.95
N GLY A 170 19.70 11.55 7.10
CA GLY A 170 18.60 11.93 6.21
C GLY A 170 18.39 10.97 5.02
N MET A 171 19.24 9.95 4.86
CA MET A 171 19.01 8.81 3.96
C MET A 171 18.40 7.63 4.76
N ASP A 172 17.27 7.92 5.39
CA ASP A 172 16.38 6.99 6.09
C ASP A 172 14.93 7.41 5.84
N ILE A 173 13.97 6.55 6.17
CA ILE A 173 12.53 6.84 5.96
C ILE A 173 11.96 7.91 6.92
N ASN A 174 12.80 8.51 7.80
CA ASN A 174 12.42 9.56 8.75
C ASN A 174 11.24 9.16 9.66
N VAL A 175 11.31 7.97 10.24
CA VAL A 175 10.23 7.37 11.08
C VAL A 175 10.39 7.65 12.58
N THR A 176 11.59 7.89 13.07
CA THR A 176 11.86 8.02 14.53
C THR A 176 10.99 9.09 15.20
N GLY A 177 10.82 10.26 14.58
CA GLY A 177 9.94 11.32 15.09
C GLY A 177 8.44 11.00 15.07
N VAL A 178 8.01 9.99 14.29
CA VAL A 178 6.64 9.46 14.28
C VAL A 178 6.45 8.54 15.49
N TRP A 179 7.41 7.64 15.74
CA TRP A 179 7.42 6.75 16.91
C TRP A 179 7.50 7.51 18.25
N GLU A 180 8.27 8.61 18.33
CA GLU A 180 8.32 9.52 19.49
C GLU A 180 6.93 10.02 19.94
N ARG A 181 5.93 9.93 19.05
CA ARG A 181 4.56 10.41 19.25
C ARG A 181 3.52 9.27 19.33
N ASN A 182 4.00 8.06 19.63
CA ASN A 182 3.17 6.86 19.79
C ASN A 182 2.34 6.50 18.55
N ILE A 183 2.86 6.84 17.36
CA ILE A 183 2.32 6.39 16.08
C ILE A 183 3.24 5.26 15.60
N THR A 184 2.72 4.05 15.65
CA THR A 184 3.43 2.77 15.55
C THR A 184 2.72 1.77 14.63
N GLY A 185 1.58 2.13 14.05
CA GLY A 185 0.72 1.27 13.23
C GLY A 185 -0.47 0.66 13.99
N GLN A 186 -0.65 1.03 15.27
CA GLN A 186 -1.67 0.43 16.13
C GLN A 186 -3.08 0.50 15.53
N GLY A 187 -3.76 -0.65 15.49
CA GLY A 187 -5.12 -0.78 14.98
C GLY A 187 -5.23 -1.00 13.47
N VAL A 188 -4.11 -1.22 12.78
CA VAL A 188 -4.02 -1.56 11.36
C VAL A 188 -3.50 -3.00 11.21
N THR A 189 -4.03 -3.75 10.24
CA THR A 189 -3.48 -5.07 9.87
C THR A 189 -2.87 -5.01 8.48
N VAL A 190 -1.61 -5.41 8.35
CA VAL A 190 -0.94 -5.60 7.06
C VAL A 190 -0.84 -7.10 6.78
N VAL A 191 -1.22 -7.54 5.58
CA VAL A 191 -1.06 -8.93 5.14
C VAL A 191 0.04 -9.02 4.10
N VAL A 192 0.96 -9.96 4.32
CA VAL A 192 2.00 -10.34 3.36
C VAL A 192 1.45 -11.49 2.52
N VAL A 193 1.30 -11.29 1.21
CA VAL A 193 0.80 -12.30 0.26
C VAL A 193 2.01 -12.86 -0.46
N ASP A 194 2.48 -14.05 -0.07
CA ASP A 194 3.83 -14.51 -0.41
C ASP A 194 4.00 -16.04 -0.23
N ASP A 195 5.22 -16.52 0.05
CA ASP A 195 5.57 -17.92 0.33
C ASP A 195 5.15 -18.44 1.72
N GLY A 196 4.94 -17.55 2.68
CA GLY A 196 4.52 -17.86 4.05
C GLY A 196 5.03 -16.84 5.07
N VAL A 197 4.56 -16.94 6.31
CA VAL A 197 5.04 -16.11 7.42
C VAL A 197 5.24 -16.99 8.64
N GLU A 198 6.47 -17.07 9.16
CA GLU A 198 6.75 -17.80 10.41
C GLU A 198 6.09 -17.06 11.59
N HIS A 199 4.82 -17.37 11.84
CA HIS A 199 4.01 -16.68 12.83
C HIS A 199 4.44 -16.99 14.28
N THR A 200 5.31 -17.99 14.47
CA THR A 200 5.94 -18.36 15.75
C THR A 200 7.26 -17.62 15.99
N HIS A 201 7.77 -16.87 15.01
CA HIS A 201 9.04 -16.14 15.09
C HIS A 201 9.01 -15.11 16.23
N GLN A 202 10.14 -14.93 16.93
CA GLN A 202 10.20 -14.11 18.14
C GLN A 202 9.87 -12.62 17.89
N ASP A 203 10.15 -12.10 16.68
CA ASP A 203 9.77 -10.75 16.27
C ASP A 203 8.33 -10.66 15.71
N ILE A 204 7.65 -11.77 15.43
CA ILE A 204 6.35 -11.74 14.74
C ILE A 204 5.20 -12.15 15.68
N HIS A 205 5.40 -13.13 16.56
CA HIS A 205 4.33 -13.83 17.28
C HIS A 205 3.38 -12.94 18.10
N LEU A 206 3.83 -11.81 18.67
CA LEU A 206 2.94 -10.88 19.41
C LEU A 206 2.09 -9.99 18.48
N ASN A 207 2.58 -9.71 17.28
CA ASN A 207 1.90 -8.88 16.28
C ASN A 207 1.11 -9.72 15.26
N TYR A 208 1.30 -11.04 15.22
CA TYR A 208 0.60 -11.95 14.31
C TYR A 208 -0.93 -11.81 14.36
N SER A 209 -1.57 -11.82 13.19
CA SER A 209 -3.03 -11.84 13.00
C SER A 209 -3.48 -13.15 12.38
N PRO A 210 -3.92 -14.14 13.17
CA PRO A 210 -4.51 -15.38 12.63
C PRO A 210 -5.83 -15.10 11.89
N GLU A 211 -6.58 -14.07 12.30
CA GLU A 211 -7.82 -13.67 11.64
C GLU A 211 -7.57 -13.08 10.23
N GLY A 212 -6.42 -12.44 10.01
CA GLY A 212 -6.02 -11.94 8.69
C GLY A 212 -5.36 -12.99 7.79
N SER A 213 -4.96 -14.13 8.34
CA SER A 213 -4.06 -15.09 7.69
C SER A 213 -4.78 -16.30 7.08
N TYR A 214 -4.13 -16.96 6.12
CA TYR A 214 -4.57 -18.23 5.54
C TYR A 214 -3.48 -18.88 4.68
N ASP A 215 -3.48 -20.19 4.55
CA ASP A 215 -2.68 -20.92 3.56
C ASP A 215 -3.57 -21.35 2.38
N LEU A 216 -3.26 -20.86 1.19
CA LEU A 216 -3.95 -21.19 -0.06
C LEU A 216 -3.29 -22.35 -0.82
N ASN A 217 -2.03 -22.70 -0.52
CA ASN A 217 -1.35 -23.86 -1.09
C ASN A 217 -1.80 -25.16 -0.39
N SER A 218 -1.96 -25.15 0.93
CA SER A 218 -2.47 -26.27 1.74
C SER A 218 -3.98 -26.21 2.03
N ASN A 219 -4.60 -25.04 1.84
CA ASN A 219 -6.02 -24.76 2.10
C ASN A 219 -6.45 -24.94 3.57
N ASP A 220 -5.73 -24.29 4.48
CA ASP A 220 -5.99 -24.28 5.92
C ASP A 220 -5.61 -22.90 6.53
N PRO A 221 -5.83 -22.64 7.84
CA PRO A 221 -5.61 -21.30 8.40
C PRO A 221 -4.15 -21.00 8.81
N ASP A 222 -3.20 -21.93 8.71
CA ASP A 222 -1.82 -21.77 9.18
C ASP A 222 -0.85 -21.36 8.05
N PRO A 223 -0.40 -20.09 7.98
CA PRO A 223 0.47 -19.59 6.91
C PRO A 223 1.96 -19.92 7.12
N MET A 224 2.32 -20.86 8.01
CA MET A 224 3.72 -21.22 8.26
C MET A 224 4.44 -21.62 6.96
N PRO A 225 5.68 -21.15 6.72
CA PRO A 225 6.45 -21.56 5.55
C PRO A 225 6.78 -23.06 5.60
N HIS A 226 6.70 -23.73 4.47
CA HIS A 226 6.98 -25.16 4.37
C HIS A 226 8.45 -25.43 4.00
N PRO A 227 9.15 -26.33 4.71
CA PRO A 227 10.52 -26.76 4.37
C PRO A 227 10.65 -27.33 2.95
N ASP A 228 11.46 -26.69 2.12
CA ASP A 228 11.81 -27.16 0.78
C ASP A 228 13.31 -27.50 0.69
N SER A 229 13.77 -28.01 -0.46
CA SER A 229 15.17 -28.46 -0.61
C SER A 229 16.19 -27.32 -0.72
N HIS A 230 15.75 -26.07 -0.85
CA HIS A 230 16.60 -24.90 -1.05
C HIS A 230 16.50 -23.85 0.07
N SER A 231 15.51 -23.98 0.96
CA SER A 231 15.16 -22.98 2.01
C SER A 231 14.64 -21.67 1.42
N ASP A 232 14.00 -21.73 0.25
CA ASP A 232 13.61 -20.56 -0.53
C ASP A 232 12.39 -19.84 0.07
N ASN A 233 11.54 -20.55 0.83
CA ASN A 233 10.31 -20.05 1.46
C ASN A 233 10.52 -19.09 2.67
N HIS A 234 11.57 -18.28 2.62
CA HIS A 234 11.96 -17.33 3.67
C HIS A 234 11.46 -15.89 3.44
N HIS A 235 10.87 -15.60 2.28
CA HIS A 235 10.70 -14.26 1.74
C HIS A 235 9.57 -13.48 2.43
N GLY A 236 8.41 -14.10 2.63
CA GLY A 236 7.28 -13.49 3.34
C GLY A 236 7.57 -13.24 4.82
N THR A 237 8.39 -14.08 5.46
CA THR A 237 8.86 -13.85 6.84
C THR A 237 9.77 -12.62 6.93
N ARG A 238 10.67 -12.41 5.95
CA ARG A 238 11.50 -11.20 5.85
C ARG A 238 10.65 -9.94 5.69
N CYS A 239 9.70 -9.98 4.75
CA CYS A 239 8.75 -8.88 4.50
C CYS A 239 7.92 -8.55 5.77
N ALA A 240 7.43 -9.57 6.47
CA ALA A 240 6.64 -9.40 7.70
C ALA A 240 7.43 -8.70 8.82
N GLY A 241 8.71 -9.05 8.99
CA GLY A 241 9.61 -8.41 9.94
C GLY A 241 9.83 -6.92 9.65
N GLU A 242 9.99 -6.53 8.39
CA GLU A 242 10.17 -5.12 8.00
C GLU A 242 8.94 -4.27 8.34
N ILE A 243 7.75 -4.84 8.18
CA ILE A 243 6.48 -4.17 8.48
C ILE A 243 6.29 -4.05 9.99
N ALA A 244 6.40 -5.16 10.73
CA ALA A 244 5.88 -5.25 12.11
C ALA A 244 6.72 -6.10 13.07
N ALA A 245 8.04 -6.23 12.89
CA ALA A 245 8.90 -6.84 13.92
C ALA A 245 8.72 -6.14 15.29
N VAL A 246 8.47 -6.96 16.31
CA VAL A 246 8.16 -6.58 17.70
C VAL A 246 9.37 -5.89 18.33
N PRO A 247 9.21 -4.71 18.95
CA PRO A 247 10.32 -3.96 19.50
C PRO A 247 10.59 -4.33 20.97
N ASN A 248 11.80 -4.04 21.41
CA ASN A 248 12.28 -4.20 22.78
C ASN A 248 12.20 -5.63 23.33
N ASN A 249 12.15 -6.64 22.46
CA ASN A 249 12.12 -8.06 22.84
C ASN A 249 13.54 -8.65 23.00
N SER A 250 14.58 -7.83 22.76
CA SER A 250 16.01 -8.20 22.77
C SER A 250 16.39 -9.25 21.73
N PHE A 251 15.59 -9.33 20.67
CA PHE A 251 15.77 -10.19 19.51
C PHE A 251 15.81 -9.33 18.24
N CYS A 252 16.39 -9.91 17.20
CA CYS A 252 16.60 -9.33 15.88
C CYS A 252 16.48 -7.80 15.71
N ALA A 253 15.30 -7.28 15.35
CA ALA A 253 15.11 -6.02 14.65
C ALA A 253 13.79 -5.33 15.07
N VAL A 254 13.46 -4.19 14.42
CA VAL A 254 12.23 -3.43 14.67
C VAL A 254 11.50 -3.15 13.36
N GLY A 255 10.19 -3.38 13.31
CA GLY A 255 9.38 -3.07 12.13
C GLY A 255 9.08 -1.57 11.99
N VAL A 256 8.88 -1.09 10.76
CA VAL A 256 8.47 0.30 10.47
C VAL A 256 7.22 0.67 11.28
N ALA A 257 6.27 -0.26 11.34
CA ALA A 257 5.00 -0.13 12.02
C ALA A 257 4.83 -1.28 13.03
N TYR A 258 5.80 -1.37 13.95
CA TYR A 258 5.94 -2.39 15.01
C TYR A 258 4.75 -2.54 15.99
N GLY A 259 3.74 -1.68 15.92
CA GLY A 259 2.48 -1.79 16.67
C GLY A 259 1.27 -2.20 15.82
N SER A 260 1.45 -2.39 14.51
CA SER A 260 0.46 -3.01 13.62
C SER A 260 0.31 -4.48 13.94
N ARG A 261 -0.77 -5.09 13.44
CA ARG A 261 -0.80 -6.53 13.25
C ARG A 261 -0.22 -6.92 11.89
N VAL A 262 0.37 -8.11 11.80
CA VAL A 262 0.83 -8.69 10.54
C VAL A 262 0.19 -10.06 10.29
N ALA A 263 -0.29 -10.29 9.08
CA ALA A 263 -0.88 -11.53 8.61
C ALA A 263 -0.05 -12.13 7.47
N GLY A 264 -0.18 -13.44 7.24
CA GLY A 264 0.40 -14.14 6.10
C GLY A 264 -0.67 -14.79 5.23
N ILE A 265 -0.57 -14.63 3.92
CA ILE A 265 -1.28 -15.45 2.94
C ILE A 265 -0.22 -16.23 2.16
N ARG A 266 -0.05 -17.52 2.48
CA ARG A 266 0.82 -18.45 1.76
C ARG A 266 0.14 -18.82 0.45
N VAL A 267 0.72 -18.41 -0.67
CA VAL A 267 0.18 -18.65 -2.03
C VAL A 267 1.24 -18.95 -3.08
N LEU A 268 2.49 -18.51 -2.88
CA LEU A 268 3.59 -18.69 -3.84
C LEU A 268 4.30 -20.05 -3.73
N ASP A 269 4.08 -20.80 -2.65
CA ASP A 269 4.71 -22.09 -2.39
C ASP A 269 3.93 -23.24 -3.05
N GLY A 270 3.77 -23.12 -4.37
CA GLY A 270 2.96 -24.01 -5.20
C GLY A 270 2.47 -23.34 -6.50
N PRO A 271 1.69 -24.08 -7.33
CA PRO A 271 1.20 -23.55 -8.59
C PRO A 271 0.14 -22.45 -8.39
N LEU A 272 0.51 -21.21 -8.71
CA LEU A 272 -0.39 -20.06 -8.68
C LEU A 272 -1.43 -20.15 -9.81
N THR A 273 -2.69 -19.79 -9.52
CA THR A 273 -3.77 -19.71 -10.52
C THR A 273 -4.58 -18.44 -10.32
N ASP A 274 -5.22 -17.94 -11.39
CA ASP A 274 -6.12 -16.77 -11.36
C ASP A 274 -7.16 -16.84 -10.22
N SER A 275 -7.69 -18.03 -9.93
CA SER A 275 -8.59 -18.26 -8.79
C SER A 275 -7.92 -18.12 -7.43
N LEU A 276 -6.66 -18.57 -7.26
CA LEU A 276 -5.93 -18.45 -5.99
C LEU A 276 -5.50 -17.01 -5.74
N GLU A 277 -5.05 -16.28 -6.76
CA GLU A 277 -4.80 -14.83 -6.67
C GLU A 277 -6.06 -14.06 -6.27
N ALA A 278 -7.18 -14.35 -6.94
CA ALA A 278 -8.44 -13.67 -6.68
C ALA A 278 -8.92 -13.87 -5.23
N ILE A 279 -8.70 -15.07 -4.69
CA ILE A 279 -8.93 -15.37 -3.27
C ILE A 279 -7.91 -14.63 -2.40
N ALA A 280 -6.62 -14.63 -2.73
CA ALA A 280 -5.57 -13.95 -1.97
C ALA A 280 -5.86 -12.45 -1.79
N PHE A 281 -6.15 -11.73 -2.89
CA PHE A 281 -6.46 -10.29 -2.85
C PHE A 281 -7.75 -9.93 -2.10
N ASN A 282 -8.63 -10.90 -1.83
CA ASN A 282 -9.86 -10.71 -1.07
C ASN A 282 -9.91 -11.51 0.24
N LYS A 283 -8.86 -12.24 0.63
CA LYS A 283 -8.91 -13.00 1.87
C LYS A 283 -8.98 -12.02 3.03
N ASN A 284 -10.09 -12.08 3.75
CA ASN A 284 -10.37 -11.29 4.95
C ASN A 284 -10.23 -9.75 4.75
N TYR A 285 -10.71 -9.21 3.61
CA TYR A 285 -10.61 -7.78 3.22
C TYR A 285 -11.29 -6.75 4.16
N GLN A 286 -11.94 -7.19 5.23
CA GLN A 286 -12.45 -6.33 6.31
C GLN A 286 -11.52 -6.27 7.53
N VAL A 287 -10.57 -7.21 7.63
CA VAL A 287 -9.58 -7.34 8.71
C VAL A 287 -8.22 -6.87 8.22
N ASN A 288 -7.84 -7.25 7.00
CA ASN A 288 -6.62 -6.84 6.33
C ASN A 288 -6.81 -5.47 5.68
N ASP A 289 -6.04 -4.47 6.12
CA ASP A 289 -6.09 -3.12 5.56
C ASP A 289 -5.20 -2.98 4.32
N ILE A 290 -3.97 -3.47 4.44
CA ILE A 290 -2.90 -3.28 3.47
C ILE A 290 -2.40 -4.66 3.04
N TYR A 291 -2.31 -4.89 1.74
CA TYR A 291 -1.80 -6.11 1.13
C TYR A 291 -0.41 -5.78 0.56
N SER A 292 0.64 -6.40 1.09
CA SER A 292 2.00 -6.28 0.58
C SER A 292 2.28 -7.49 -0.33
N CYS A 293 2.52 -7.23 -1.61
CA CYS A 293 2.76 -8.23 -2.64
C CYS A 293 4.12 -7.94 -3.29
N SER A 294 5.12 -8.77 -2.97
CA SER A 294 6.50 -8.59 -3.44
C SER A 294 6.85 -9.52 -4.61
N TRP A 295 5.87 -9.75 -5.50
CA TRP A 295 5.88 -10.69 -6.63
C TRP A 295 5.09 -10.13 -7.83
N GLY A 296 5.32 -10.73 -9.00
CA GLY A 296 4.70 -10.39 -10.28
C GLY A 296 5.02 -11.49 -11.32
N PRO A 297 4.97 -11.18 -12.63
CA PRO A 297 5.47 -12.05 -13.70
C PRO A 297 7.00 -12.25 -13.61
N ASP A 298 7.54 -13.13 -14.47
CA ASP A 298 9.00 -13.32 -14.56
C ASP A 298 9.72 -12.02 -14.99
N ASP A 299 10.62 -11.53 -14.13
CA ASP A 299 11.47 -10.34 -14.28
C ASP A 299 12.60 -10.52 -15.34
N ASP A 300 12.30 -11.11 -16.50
CA ASP A 300 13.27 -11.64 -17.47
C ASP A 300 13.59 -10.72 -18.67
N GLY A 301 12.93 -9.55 -18.77
CA GLY A 301 13.05 -8.65 -19.90
C GLY A 301 12.29 -9.10 -21.16
N HIS A 302 11.45 -10.12 -21.09
CA HIS A 302 10.65 -10.62 -22.22
C HIS A 302 9.19 -10.95 -21.91
N THR A 303 8.84 -11.24 -20.66
CA THR A 303 7.48 -11.60 -20.25
C THR A 303 6.55 -10.39 -20.27
N VAL A 304 5.29 -10.57 -20.63
CA VAL A 304 4.26 -9.52 -20.60
C VAL A 304 3.00 -10.19 -20.07
N ASP A 305 2.72 -10.00 -18.80
CA ASP A 305 1.61 -10.65 -18.12
C ASP A 305 1.13 -9.81 -16.93
N GLY A 306 0.04 -10.24 -16.30
CA GLY A 306 -0.52 -9.56 -15.15
C GLY A 306 -1.78 -10.25 -14.67
N PRO A 307 -2.58 -9.60 -13.81
CA PRO A 307 -3.75 -10.24 -13.22
C PRO A 307 -4.71 -10.70 -14.32
N HIS A 308 -5.05 -11.98 -14.29
CA HIS A 308 -6.04 -12.60 -15.15
C HIS A 308 -7.47 -12.13 -14.78
N PRO A 309 -8.55 -12.55 -15.47
CA PRO A 309 -9.87 -11.97 -15.27
C PRO A 309 -10.42 -12.02 -13.84
N LEU A 310 -10.12 -13.06 -13.05
CA LEU A 310 -10.53 -13.12 -11.64
C LEU A 310 -9.63 -12.22 -10.78
N GLY A 311 -8.30 -12.23 -10.97
CA GLY A 311 -7.37 -11.33 -10.30
C GLY A 311 -7.70 -9.85 -10.52
N LYS A 312 -8.05 -9.46 -11.76
CA LYS A 312 -8.52 -8.09 -12.09
C LYS A 312 -9.81 -7.74 -11.37
N ALA A 313 -10.79 -8.64 -11.38
CA ALA A 313 -12.05 -8.44 -10.66
C ALA A 313 -11.82 -8.37 -9.14
N ALA A 314 -10.85 -9.14 -8.62
CA ALA A 314 -10.49 -9.21 -7.22
C ALA A 314 -9.82 -7.93 -6.72
N LEU A 315 -8.85 -7.37 -7.46
CA LEU A 315 -8.26 -6.07 -7.17
C LEU A 315 -9.32 -4.96 -7.19
N GLN A 316 -10.18 -4.93 -8.22
CA GLN A 316 -11.28 -3.98 -8.33
C GLN A 316 -12.27 -4.11 -7.16
N HIS A 317 -12.61 -5.33 -6.76
CA HIS A 317 -13.48 -5.57 -5.60
C HIS A 317 -12.81 -5.12 -4.30
N GLY A 318 -11.53 -5.43 -4.10
CA GLY A 318 -10.76 -5.01 -2.94
C GLY A 318 -10.75 -3.49 -2.75
N VAL A 319 -10.53 -2.70 -3.81
CA VAL A 319 -10.54 -1.24 -3.70
C VAL A 319 -11.95 -0.61 -3.56
N ILE A 320 -13.02 -1.36 -3.84
CA ILE A 320 -14.41 -0.91 -3.69
C ILE A 320 -15.00 -1.32 -2.33
N ALA A 321 -14.70 -2.54 -1.86
CA ALA A 321 -15.32 -3.17 -0.70
C ALA A 321 -14.38 -3.30 0.51
N GLY A 322 -13.07 -3.36 0.29
CA GLY A 322 -12.07 -3.43 1.36
C GLY A 322 -12.26 -2.38 2.43
N ARG A 323 -11.92 -2.71 3.69
CA ARG A 323 -11.91 -1.76 4.82
C ARG A 323 -13.22 -0.96 4.94
N ARG A 324 -14.37 -1.63 4.93
CA ARG A 324 -15.72 -1.02 4.97
C ARG A 324 -15.93 0.05 3.89
N GLY A 325 -15.49 -0.23 2.66
CA GLY A 325 -15.66 0.67 1.51
C GLY A 325 -14.66 1.84 1.42
N PHE A 326 -13.65 1.90 2.29
CA PHE A 326 -12.49 2.78 2.05
C PHE A 326 -11.52 2.19 1.01
N GLY A 327 -11.62 0.89 0.75
CA GLY A 327 -10.83 0.13 -0.20
C GLY A 327 -9.54 -0.41 0.40
N SER A 328 -9.27 -1.69 0.14
CA SER A 328 -7.98 -2.34 0.42
C SER A 328 -6.86 -1.60 -0.28
N ILE A 329 -5.69 -1.54 0.35
CA ILE A 329 -4.51 -0.90 -0.23
C ILE A 329 -3.54 -2.00 -0.66
N PHE A 330 -3.37 -2.17 -1.97
CA PHE A 330 -2.40 -3.11 -2.53
C PHE A 330 -1.07 -2.38 -2.76
N VAL A 331 0.01 -2.83 -2.15
CA VAL A 331 1.38 -2.32 -2.33
C VAL A 331 2.18 -3.38 -3.08
N VAL A 332 2.75 -3.01 -4.22
CA VAL A 332 3.40 -3.95 -5.15
C VAL A 332 4.84 -3.52 -5.41
N ALA A 333 5.78 -4.47 -5.34
CA ALA A 333 7.17 -4.23 -5.72
C ALA A 333 7.29 -4.01 -7.24
N SER A 334 8.13 -3.09 -7.69
CA SER A 334 8.22 -2.74 -9.12
C SER A 334 9.08 -3.69 -9.98
N GLY A 335 9.25 -4.96 -9.61
CA GLY A 335 10.10 -5.91 -10.34
C GLY A 335 11.62 -5.73 -10.15
N ASN A 336 12.39 -6.75 -10.50
CA ASN A 336 13.84 -6.86 -10.37
C ASN A 336 14.56 -7.11 -11.72
N GLY A 337 13.88 -6.89 -12.84
CA GLY A 337 14.34 -7.16 -14.19
C GLY A 337 15.27 -6.09 -14.80
N GLY A 338 15.69 -5.08 -14.03
CA GLY A 338 16.51 -3.95 -14.51
C GLY A 338 17.81 -4.37 -15.19
N GLN A 339 18.45 -5.46 -14.73
CA GLN A 339 19.66 -6.01 -15.36
C GLN A 339 19.41 -6.65 -16.74
N TYR A 340 18.17 -7.02 -17.03
CA TYR A 340 17.71 -7.52 -18.34
C TYR A 340 17.15 -6.40 -19.23
N ASN A 341 17.12 -5.16 -18.73
CA ASN A 341 16.43 -3.99 -19.30
C ASN A 341 14.91 -4.17 -19.35
N ASP A 342 14.34 -4.78 -18.31
CA ASP A 342 12.88 -4.82 -18.16
C ASP A 342 12.30 -3.46 -17.68
N ASN A 343 10.98 -3.37 -17.68
CA ASN A 343 10.22 -2.17 -17.42
C ASN A 343 8.84 -2.53 -16.83
N CYS A 344 8.59 -2.10 -15.60
CA CYS A 344 7.40 -2.44 -14.80
C CYS A 344 6.03 -1.96 -15.34
N ASN A 345 5.99 -1.46 -16.58
CA ASN A 345 4.75 -1.28 -17.34
C ASN A 345 4.37 -2.50 -18.20
N TYR A 346 5.25 -3.52 -18.29
CA TYR A 346 4.98 -4.86 -18.84
C TYR A 346 4.46 -5.85 -17.80
N ASP A 347 4.55 -5.49 -16.51
CA ASP A 347 3.84 -6.12 -15.41
C ASP A 347 2.47 -5.46 -15.20
N GLY A 348 1.39 -6.24 -15.30
CA GLY A 348 0.01 -5.78 -15.09
C GLY A 348 -0.42 -5.61 -13.63
N TYR A 349 0.36 -6.11 -12.65
CA TYR A 349 0.17 -5.79 -11.23
C TYR A 349 0.82 -4.42 -10.93
N ALA A 350 2.07 -4.19 -11.34
CA ALA A 350 2.76 -2.91 -11.20
C ALA A 350 2.21 -1.78 -12.09
N ASN A 351 1.51 -2.07 -13.20
CA ASN A 351 0.85 -1.05 -14.02
C ASN A 351 -0.63 -0.79 -13.66
N SER A 352 -1.21 -1.57 -12.74
CA SER A 352 -2.60 -1.43 -12.33
C SER A 352 -2.86 -0.08 -11.62
N ILE A 353 -4.00 0.54 -11.90
CA ILE A 353 -4.41 1.76 -11.17
C ILE A 353 -4.73 1.48 -9.69
N TYR A 354 -5.04 0.22 -9.36
CA TYR A 354 -5.50 -0.22 -8.03
C TYR A 354 -4.34 -0.51 -7.06
N THR A 355 -3.11 -0.57 -7.55
CA THR A 355 -1.92 -0.91 -6.79
C THR A 355 -1.10 0.35 -6.47
N ILE A 356 -0.19 0.23 -5.50
CA ILE A 356 0.79 1.24 -5.15
C ILE A 356 2.16 0.63 -5.48
N THR A 357 2.62 0.94 -6.69
CA THR A 357 3.89 0.42 -7.23
C THR A 357 5.07 1.16 -6.64
N ILE A 358 5.93 0.41 -5.95
CA ILE A 358 7.09 0.90 -5.19
C ILE A 358 8.38 0.32 -5.77
N GLY A 359 9.26 1.21 -6.25
CA GLY A 359 10.62 0.84 -6.62
C GLY A 359 11.62 0.98 -5.47
N ALA A 360 12.87 0.59 -5.74
CA ALA A 360 13.96 0.59 -4.76
C ALA A 360 14.97 1.74 -4.98
N VAL A 361 15.55 2.22 -3.87
CA VAL A 361 16.79 3.00 -3.87
C VAL A 361 17.82 2.42 -2.91
N ASP A 362 19.11 2.52 -3.25
CA ASP A 362 20.21 2.14 -2.37
C ASP A 362 20.39 3.13 -1.19
N GLU A 363 21.34 2.85 -0.30
CA GLU A 363 21.67 3.73 0.85
C GLU A 363 22.21 5.14 0.49
N LYS A 364 22.33 5.44 -0.80
CA LYS A 364 22.71 6.75 -1.37
C LYS A 364 21.57 7.39 -2.15
N GLY A 365 20.38 6.78 -2.16
CA GLY A 365 19.19 7.29 -2.82
C GLY A 365 19.21 7.14 -4.34
N LYS A 366 19.92 6.13 -4.86
CA LYS A 366 20.03 5.82 -6.30
C LYS A 366 19.30 4.53 -6.64
N MET A 367 18.72 4.46 -7.84
CA MET A 367 18.16 3.22 -8.39
C MET A 367 19.22 2.10 -8.44
N PRO A 368 18.99 0.93 -7.81
CA PRO A 368 19.86 -0.24 -7.91
C PRO A 368 19.87 -0.87 -9.29
N PHE A 369 20.87 -1.71 -9.57
CA PHE A 369 21.05 -2.37 -10.88
C PHE A 369 19.93 -3.34 -11.27
N TYR A 370 19.20 -3.87 -10.28
CA TYR A 370 18.07 -4.78 -10.48
C TYR A 370 16.74 -4.03 -10.63
N ALA A 371 16.60 -2.81 -10.10
CA ALA A 371 15.30 -2.16 -10.05
C ALA A 371 14.86 -1.68 -11.44
N GLU A 372 13.58 -1.87 -11.74
CA GLU A 372 13.00 -1.41 -13.01
C GLU A 372 12.48 0.02 -12.91
N GLU A 373 12.54 0.72 -14.04
CA GLU A 373 11.91 2.03 -14.24
C GLU A 373 10.59 1.88 -15.00
N CYS A 374 9.54 2.63 -14.65
CA CYS A 374 8.31 2.71 -15.46
C CYS A 374 7.48 3.97 -15.18
N ALA A 375 6.54 4.29 -16.07
CA ALA A 375 5.73 5.50 -15.99
C ALA A 375 4.55 5.41 -15.01
N SER A 376 4.24 4.21 -14.52
CA SER A 376 3.19 3.88 -13.54
C SER A 376 3.66 3.96 -12.08
N MET A 377 4.98 3.84 -11.83
CA MET A 377 5.56 3.86 -10.48
C MET A 377 5.16 5.12 -9.69
N LEU A 378 4.63 4.95 -8.48
CA LEU A 378 4.21 6.06 -7.62
C LEU A 378 5.38 6.61 -6.79
N ALA A 379 6.23 5.75 -6.24
CA ALA A 379 7.31 6.18 -5.34
C ALA A 379 8.42 5.13 -5.22
N VAL A 380 9.46 5.47 -4.47
CA VAL A 380 10.52 4.54 -4.08
C VAL A 380 10.76 4.58 -2.57
N THR A 381 11.35 3.51 -2.05
CA THR A 381 11.95 3.50 -0.71
C THR A 381 13.21 2.64 -0.70
N PHE A 382 13.89 2.60 0.45
CA PHE A 382 15.20 1.97 0.58
C PHE A 382 15.18 0.45 0.38
N SER A 383 16.21 -0.07 -0.26
CA SER A 383 16.55 -1.49 -0.32
C SER A 383 18.07 -1.65 -0.45
N SER A 384 18.56 -2.83 -0.79
CA SER A 384 19.96 -3.10 -1.10
C SER A 384 20.43 -2.39 -2.37
N GLY A 385 21.75 -2.32 -2.55
CA GLY A 385 22.37 -1.86 -3.80
C GLY A 385 23.42 -2.84 -4.31
N GLY A 386 24.54 -2.32 -4.83
CA GLY A 386 25.69 -3.15 -5.17
C GLY A 386 26.36 -3.79 -3.94
N SER A 387 27.14 -4.85 -4.13
CA SER A 387 27.74 -5.71 -3.08
C SER A 387 28.68 -5.05 -2.04
N ARG A 388 28.85 -3.73 -2.08
CA ARG A 388 29.59 -2.93 -1.08
C ARG A 388 28.70 -1.99 -0.28
N LEU A 389 27.39 -2.01 -0.54
CA LEU A 389 26.39 -1.21 0.13
C LEU A 389 25.63 -2.07 1.13
N ARG A 390 25.03 -1.43 2.13
CA ARG A 390 24.19 -2.11 3.12
C ARG A 390 22.89 -2.61 2.48
N SER A 391 22.46 -3.79 2.90
CA SER A 391 21.18 -4.41 2.54
C SER A 391 20.15 -4.19 3.65
N ILE A 392 18.93 -4.72 3.47
CA ILE A 392 17.88 -4.61 4.48
C ILE A 392 18.08 -5.64 5.59
N VAL A 393 17.70 -5.23 6.80
CA VAL A 393 17.90 -5.95 8.06
C VAL A 393 16.54 -6.21 8.68
N THR A 394 16.20 -7.49 8.83
CA THR A 394 14.85 -7.95 9.21
C THR A 394 14.90 -9.36 9.83
N SER A 395 13.76 -9.82 10.33
CA SER A 395 13.49 -11.22 10.70
C SER A 395 13.79 -12.17 9.55
N ASP A 396 14.16 -13.41 9.84
CA ASP A 396 14.43 -14.41 8.80
C ASP A 396 13.94 -15.80 9.20
N TRP A 397 13.39 -16.54 8.24
CA TRP A 397 13.09 -17.95 8.39
C TRP A 397 14.16 -18.77 7.70
N SER A 398 14.76 -19.71 8.43
CA SER A 398 15.91 -20.47 7.97
C SER A 398 15.87 -21.89 8.55
N MET A 399 14.68 -22.50 8.57
CA MET A 399 14.40 -23.83 9.10
C MET A 399 15.02 -24.13 10.49
N GLN A 400 15.07 -23.11 11.36
CA GLN A 400 15.72 -23.13 12.69
C GLN A 400 17.25 -23.34 12.72
N GLU A 401 17.94 -23.34 11.57
CA GLU A 401 19.42 -23.45 11.51
C GLU A 401 20.14 -22.09 11.63
N GLY A 402 19.44 -20.98 11.37
CA GLY A 402 19.96 -19.62 11.44
C GLY A 402 19.67 -18.90 12.76
N THR A 403 19.87 -17.58 12.76
CA THR A 403 19.70 -16.73 13.94
C THR A 403 18.30 -16.16 14.12
N GLY A 404 17.37 -16.47 13.21
CA GLY A 404 16.10 -15.76 13.05
C GLY A 404 16.26 -14.35 12.46
N CYS A 405 17.44 -14.03 11.90
CA CYS A 405 17.77 -12.71 11.37
C CYS A 405 18.53 -12.79 10.05
N THR A 406 18.30 -11.77 9.23
CA THR A 406 19.16 -11.44 8.08
C THR A 406 19.56 -9.97 8.11
N ASP A 407 20.79 -9.67 7.70
CA ASP A 407 21.22 -8.32 7.27
C ASP A 407 21.49 -8.24 5.76
N GLY A 408 20.94 -9.21 5.01
CA GLY A 408 21.13 -9.42 3.58
C GLY A 408 19.85 -9.49 2.75
N HIS A 409 18.71 -8.94 3.22
CA HIS A 409 17.50 -8.89 2.37
C HIS A 409 17.62 -7.80 1.28
N THR A 410 17.12 -8.09 0.08
CA THR A 410 17.43 -7.38 -1.17
C THR A 410 16.22 -7.29 -2.11
N GLY A 411 16.34 -6.52 -3.19
CA GLY A 411 15.33 -6.44 -4.24
C GLY A 411 14.30 -5.33 -4.03
N THR A 412 13.48 -5.03 -5.04
CA THR A 412 12.29 -4.18 -4.88
C THR A 412 11.29 -4.82 -3.91
N SER A 413 11.37 -6.13 -3.74
CA SER A 413 10.66 -6.94 -2.75
C SER A 413 10.85 -6.50 -1.29
N ALA A 414 11.99 -5.90 -0.93
CA ALA A 414 12.21 -5.28 0.39
C ALA A 414 11.74 -3.80 0.44
N ALA A 415 11.54 -3.15 -0.71
CA ALA A 415 11.04 -1.79 -0.75
C ALA A 415 9.52 -1.73 -0.48
N ALA A 416 8.73 -2.66 -1.04
CA ALA A 416 7.28 -2.70 -0.84
C ALA A 416 6.85 -2.88 0.65
N PRO A 417 7.44 -3.77 1.47
CA PRO A 417 7.15 -3.92 2.89
C PRO A 417 7.41 -2.64 3.71
N LEU A 418 8.53 -1.95 3.47
CA LEU A 418 8.81 -0.66 4.14
C LEU A 418 7.75 0.41 3.79
N ALA A 419 7.28 0.42 2.54
CA ALA A 419 6.19 1.31 2.12
C ALA A 419 4.84 0.91 2.76
N ALA A 420 4.51 -0.38 2.82
CA ALA A 420 3.32 -0.89 3.50
C ALA A 420 3.32 -0.51 4.99
N GLY A 421 4.46 -0.65 5.67
CA GLY A 421 4.65 -0.18 7.05
C GLY A 421 4.44 1.33 7.19
N MET A 422 5.01 2.15 6.31
CA MET A 422 4.76 3.60 6.34
C MET A 422 3.28 3.97 6.11
N ILE A 423 2.56 3.23 5.27
CA ILE A 423 1.13 3.42 5.07
C ILE A 423 0.34 2.98 6.31
N ALA A 424 0.75 1.93 7.03
CA ALA A 424 0.14 1.55 8.31
C ALA A 424 0.26 2.67 9.36
N LEU A 425 1.40 3.37 9.43
CA LEU A 425 1.55 4.57 10.27
C LEU A 425 0.56 5.69 9.88
N MET A 426 0.28 5.87 8.58
CA MET A 426 -0.75 6.82 8.11
C MET A 426 -2.16 6.39 8.53
N LEU A 427 -2.47 5.09 8.41
CA LEU A 427 -3.80 4.57 8.73
C LEU A 427 -4.10 4.62 10.24
N GLN A 428 -3.12 4.46 11.13
CA GLN A 428 -3.34 4.67 12.57
C GLN A 428 -3.87 6.08 12.87
N VAL A 429 -3.31 7.14 12.25
CA VAL A 429 -3.81 8.50 12.49
C VAL A 429 -5.09 8.81 11.71
N ARG A 430 -5.37 8.05 10.65
CA ARG A 430 -6.47 8.31 9.71
C ARG A 430 -7.03 7.03 9.07
N PRO A 431 -7.76 6.18 9.81
CA PRO A 431 -8.15 4.84 9.36
C PRO A 431 -9.20 4.82 8.24
N CYS A 432 -9.75 5.97 7.88
CA CYS A 432 -10.73 6.15 6.80
C CYS A 432 -10.14 6.78 5.52
N LEU A 433 -8.81 6.90 5.41
CA LEU A 433 -8.21 7.24 4.12
C LEU A 433 -8.58 6.17 3.09
N THR A 434 -9.11 6.60 1.96
CA THR A 434 -9.39 5.72 0.83
C THR A 434 -8.10 5.26 0.16
N TRP A 435 -8.13 4.15 -0.59
CA TRP A 435 -6.98 3.70 -1.39
C TRP A 435 -6.42 4.81 -2.30
N ARG A 436 -7.29 5.66 -2.87
CA ARG A 436 -6.91 6.86 -3.65
C ARG A 436 -6.33 7.98 -2.78
N ASP A 437 -6.87 8.22 -1.60
CA ASP A 437 -6.30 9.22 -0.68
C ASP A 437 -4.84 8.89 -0.34
N VAL A 438 -4.50 7.60 -0.17
CA VAL A 438 -3.11 7.16 0.05
C VAL A 438 -2.24 7.44 -1.17
N GLN A 439 -2.67 7.08 -2.39
CA GLN A 439 -1.94 7.39 -3.63
C GLN A 439 -1.71 8.91 -3.80
N HIS A 440 -2.73 9.73 -3.53
CA HIS A 440 -2.59 11.20 -3.55
C HIS A 440 -1.61 11.69 -2.48
N ILE A 441 -1.71 11.22 -1.23
CA ILE A 441 -0.77 11.65 -0.17
C ILE A 441 0.67 11.29 -0.56
N ILE A 442 0.92 10.12 -1.16
CA ILE A 442 2.24 9.76 -1.71
C ILE A 442 2.71 10.81 -2.73
N ALA A 443 1.91 11.08 -3.78
CA ALA A 443 2.25 12.06 -4.82
C ALA A 443 2.53 13.47 -4.26
N PHE A 444 1.80 13.89 -3.21
CA PHE A 444 1.96 15.20 -2.57
C PHE A 444 3.14 15.25 -1.57
N THR A 445 3.63 14.10 -1.07
CA THR A 445 4.60 14.06 0.03
C THR A 445 5.97 13.49 -0.33
N SER A 446 6.11 12.69 -1.39
CA SER A 446 7.42 12.16 -1.81
C SER A 446 8.48 13.24 -2.02
N THR A 447 9.74 12.84 -1.91
CA THR A 447 10.91 13.73 -1.98
C THR A 447 11.88 13.29 -3.07
N LYS A 448 12.44 14.23 -3.83
CA LYS A 448 13.47 13.90 -4.82
C LYS A 448 14.72 13.35 -4.13
N CYS A 449 15.10 12.13 -4.50
CA CYS A 449 16.47 11.61 -4.39
C CYS A 449 17.16 11.70 -5.77
N ASP A 450 18.35 11.09 -5.94
CA ASP A 450 19.32 11.28 -7.03
C ASP A 450 19.08 12.49 -7.98
N PRO A 451 19.80 13.62 -7.81
CA PRO A 451 19.70 14.79 -8.70
C PRO A 451 20.01 14.52 -10.18
N ASN A 452 20.58 13.36 -10.53
CA ASN A 452 20.94 12.97 -11.90
C ASN A 452 19.85 12.14 -12.60
N ALA A 453 18.78 11.73 -11.90
CA ALA A 453 17.67 10.99 -12.50
C ALA A 453 16.81 11.86 -13.43
N ASP A 454 15.91 11.23 -14.20
CA ASP A 454 15.12 11.84 -15.29
C ASP A 454 13.96 12.77 -14.84
N TRP A 455 14.13 13.45 -13.72
CA TRP A 455 13.16 14.33 -13.07
C TRP A 455 12.53 15.36 -14.03
N GLN A 456 11.22 15.23 -14.26
CA GLN A 456 10.41 16.24 -14.95
C GLN A 456 9.33 16.76 -14.01
N GLN A 457 9.06 18.07 -14.06
CA GLN A 457 7.95 18.68 -13.32
C GLN A 457 6.75 18.84 -14.26
N ASN A 458 5.60 18.31 -13.84
CA ASN A 458 4.34 18.41 -14.58
C ASN A 458 3.66 19.78 -14.32
N GLN A 459 2.62 20.12 -15.08
CA GLN A 459 1.93 21.42 -14.98
C GLN A 459 1.18 21.62 -13.66
N ALA A 460 0.86 20.55 -12.93
CA ALA A 460 0.32 20.62 -11.58
C ALA A 460 1.40 20.81 -10.49
N GLY A 461 2.68 20.83 -10.87
CA GLY A 461 3.81 21.08 -9.97
C GLY A 461 4.39 19.82 -9.31
N PHE A 462 3.85 18.63 -9.60
CA PHE A 462 4.44 17.38 -9.15
C PHE A 462 5.68 17.05 -9.98
N ASN A 463 6.68 16.43 -9.34
CA ASN A 463 7.89 16.00 -10.02
C ASN A 463 7.89 14.49 -10.11
N HIS A 464 8.22 13.94 -11.28
CA HIS A 464 8.23 12.49 -11.49
C HIS A 464 9.45 12.06 -12.31
N SER A 465 10.02 10.91 -11.97
CA SER A 465 11.11 10.21 -12.66
C SER A 465 10.66 8.77 -12.89
N HIS A 466 10.91 8.18 -14.07
CA HIS A 466 10.54 6.78 -14.31
C HIS A 466 11.28 5.82 -13.34
N GLN A 467 12.46 6.25 -12.87
CA GLN A 467 13.36 5.52 -11.95
C GLN A 467 13.00 5.69 -10.46
N HIS A 468 12.21 6.72 -10.11
CA HIS A 468 11.98 7.09 -8.71
C HIS A 468 10.51 7.40 -8.36
N GLY A 469 9.58 7.27 -9.32
CA GLY A 469 8.21 7.71 -9.18
C GLY A 469 8.12 9.22 -8.88
N PHE A 470 7.22 9.62 -7.98
CA PHE A 470 7.21 10.96 -7.36
C PHE A 470 8.38 11.20 -6.38
N GLY A 471 9.14 10.15 -6.06
CA GLY A 471 10.34 10.17 -5.22
C GLY A 471 10.24 9.33 -3.96
N LEU A 472 11.30 9.46 -3.15
CA LEU A 472 11.51 8.77 -1.89
C LEU A 472 10.39 9.09 -0.88
N LEU A 473 9.76 8.03 -0.37
CA LEU A 473 8.79 8.08 0.72
C LEU A 473 9.42 8.57 2.03
N ASN A 474 8.59 9.15 2.90
CA ASN A 474 9.04 9.75 4.15
C ASN A 474 7.93 9.69 5.21
N ALA A 475 8.07 8.83 6.21
CA ALA A 475 7.04 8.50 7.20
C ALA A 475 6.47 9.75 7.89
N TRP A 476 7.33 10.67 8.32
CA TRP A 476 6.93 11.95 8.90
C TRP A 476 6.01 12.77 7.99
N ARG A 477 6.36 12.89 6.70
CA ARG A 477 5.60 13.71 5.73
C ARG A 477 4.26 13.06 5.40
N LEU A 478 4.25 11.74 5.21
CA LEU A 478 3.06 10.91 5.01
C LEU A 478 2.06 11.05 6.18
N VAL A 479 2.52 10.86 7.42
CA VAL A 479 1.67 10.90 8.63
C VAL A 479 1.15 12.31 8.94
N ASN A 480 1.97 13.36 8.78
CA ASN A 480 1.49 14.74 8.96
C ASN A 480 0.43 15.12 7.92
N ALA A 481 0.61 14.71 6.66
CA ALA A 481 -0.39 14.93 5.60
C ALA A 481 -1.70 14.20 5.91
N ALA A 482 -1.64 12.93 6.33
CA ALA A 482 -2.81 12.14 6.70
C ALA A 482 -3.69 12.79 7.80
N LYS A 483 -3.09 13.46 8.79
CA LYS A 483 -3.84 14.17 9.85
C LYS A 483 -4.72 15.31 9.31
N VAL A 484 -4.28 16.02 8.28
CA VAL A 484 -4.98 17.16 7.67
C VAL A 484 -5.71 16.82 6.37
N TRP A 485 -5.63 15.58 5.89
CA TRP A 485 -6.13 15.22 4.57
C TRP A 485 -7.65 15.16 4.53
N GLU A 486 -8.23 16.01 3.69
CA GLU A 486 -9.61 15.90 3.24
C GLU A 486 -9.70 14.87 2.12
N THR A 487 -10.61 13.91 2.21
CA THR A 487 -10.81 12.90 1.17
C THR A 487 -11.04 13.53 -0.21
N VAL A 488 -10.50 12.91 -1.25
CA VAL A 488 -10.69 13.35 -2.65
C VAL A 488 -12.13 13.08 -3.13
N PRO A 489 -12.64 13.80 -4.14
CA PRO A 489 -13.92 13.44 -4.76
C PRO A 489 -13.88 12.02 -5.33
N PHE A 490 -15.06 11.42 -5.52
CA PHE A 490 -15.17 10.07 -6.10
C PHE A 490 -14.40 9.94 -7.41
N LEU A 491 -13.87 8.73 -7.63
CA LEU A 491 -13.17 8.40 -8.87
C LEU A 491 -14.15 8.49 -10.02
N VAL A 492 -13.77 9.23 -11.06
CA VAL A 492 -14.48 9.25 -12.33
C VAL A 492 -13.53 8.85 -13.45
N SER A 493 -14.08 8.28 -14.51
CA SER A 493 -13.31 7.84 -15.68
C SER A 493 -13.88 8.42 -16.96
N TYR A 494 -13.03 8.52 -17.97
CA TYR A 494 -13.40 8.75 -19.37
C TYR A 494 -12.67 7.72 -20.23
N GLN A 495 -13.34 7.20 -21.25
CA GLN A 495 -12.75 6.29 -22.23
C GLN A 495 -13.07 6.80 -23.63
N SER A 496 -12.08 6.79 -24.52
CA SER A 496 -12.32 7.04 -25.94
C SER A 496 -13.12 5.89 -26.56
N SER A 497 -13.74 6.13 -27.73
CA SER A 497 -14.08 5.02 -28.62
C SER A 497 -12.82 4.22 -28.96
N VAL A 498 -12.95 2.91 -29.16
CA VAL A 498 -11.87 2.08 -29.71
C VAL A 498 -11.61 2.53 -31.15
N ILE A 499 -10.36 2.85 -31.45
CA ILE A 499 -9.92 3.25 -32.79
C ILE A 499 -9.33 2.01 -33.44
N HIS A 500 -10.06 1.44 -34.38
CA HIS A 500 -9.57 0.37 -35.25
C HIS A 500 -8.86 1.01 -36.44
N GLU A 501 -7.56 0.78 -36.57
CA GLU A 501 -6.76 1.26 -37.68
C GLU A 501 -5.65 0.27 -37.99
N GLU A 502 -5.47 -0.10 -39.25
CA GLU A 502 -4.42 -1.01 -39.72
C GLU A 502 -3.16 -0.19 -40.04
N ALA A 503 -2.51 0.34 -39.00
CA ALA A 503 -1.48 1.37 -39.13
C ALA A 503 -0.05 0.79 -38.98
N GLU A 504 0.73 0.88 -40.06
CA GLU A 504 2.16 0.51 -40.06
C GLU A 504 2.96 1.35 -39.05
N ILE A 505 3.70 0.67 -38.18
CA ILE A 505 4.64 1.27 -37.23
C ILE A 505 5.94 1.58 -37.97
N LEU A 506 6.37 2.83 -37.87
CA LEU A 506 7.53 3.31 -38.62
C LEU A 506 8.85 2.99 -37.91
N ILE A 507 9.86 2.65 -38.71
CA ILE A 507 11.24 2.46 -38.23
C ILE A 507 11.82 3.80 -37.78
N TYR A 508 12.42 3.81 -36.59
CA TYR A 508 13.16 4.93 -36.02
C TYR A 508 14.24 5.47 -37.00
N HIS A 509 14.47 6.77 -37.19
CA HIS A 509 13.99 7.95 -36.46
C HIS A 509 12.58 8.47 -36.84
N ARG A 510 11.74 7.68 -37.52
CA ARG A 510 10.32 8.03 -37.74
C ARG A 510 9.46 7.45 -36.63
N GLU A 511 8.31 8.08 -36.37
CA GLU A 511 7.34 7.68 -35.35
C GLU A 511 5.95 7.57 -36.01
N LEU A 512 5.19 6.53 -35.63
CA LEU A 512 3.75 6.50 -35.82
C LEU A 512 3.12 7.41 -34.76
N VAL A 513 2.58 8.55 -35.18
CA VAL A 513 1.97 9.54 -34.29
C VAL A 513 0.44 9.48 -34.39
N ARG A 514 -0.23 9.48 -33.24
CA ARG A 514 -1.69 9.53 -33.11
C ARG A 514 -2.12 10.51 -32.04
N THR A 515 -3.23 11.18 -32.29
CA THR A 515 -3.73 12.26 -31.43
C THR A 515 -5.18 12.03 -31.07
N TRP A 516 -5.51 12.09 -29.78
CA TRP A 516 -6.89 12.10 -29.30
C TRP A 516 -7.16 13.41 -28.57
N ASN A 517 -8.21 14.14 -28.96
CA ASN A 517 -8.60 15.38 -28.31
C ASN A 517 -9.78 15.14 -27.37
N VAL A 518 -9.55 15.23 -26.06
CA VAL A 518 -10.58 15.15 -25.04
C VAL A 518 -11.12 16.55 -24.79
N SER A 519 -12.37 16.79 -25.16
CA SER A 519 -13.01 18.10 -25.06
C SER A 519 -13.74 18.31 -23.73
N ALA A 520 -14.02 19.56 -23.36
CA ALA A 520 -14.92 19.87 -22.24
C ALA A 520 -16.34 19.26 -22.37
N ALA A 521 -16.77 18.87 -23.58
CA ALA A 521 -18.05 18.20 -23.77
C ALA A 521 -17.98 16.72 -23.34
N ASP A 522 -16.87 16.04 -23.65
CA ASP A 522 -16.61 14.64 -23.28
C ASP A 522 -16.53 14.46 -21.75
N LEU A 523 -15.94 15.42 -21.06
CA LEU A 523 -15.77 15.40 -19.59
C LEU A 523 -16.98 15.97 -18.83
N LYS A 524 -18.02 16.45 -19.54
CA LYS A 524 -19.16 17.14 -18.90
C LYS A 524 -20.01 16.22 -18.03
N GLU A 525 -20.18 14.97 -18.43
CA GLU A 525 -20.99 13.98 -17.70
C GLU A 525 -20.26 13.44 -16.46
N SER A 526 -18.96 13.15 -16.58
CA SER A 526 -18.12 12.73 -15.46
C SER A 526 -17.77 13.89 -14.52
N GLY A 527 -17.82 15.14 -15.00
CA GLY A 527 -17.35 16.31 -14.26
C GLY A 527 -15.83 16.31 -13.99
N MET A 528 -15.07 15.46 -14.69
CA MET A 528 -13.63 15.31 -14.50
C MET A 528 -12.90 16.61 -14.84
N GLN A 529 -12.04 17.06 -13.94
CA GLN A 529 -11.21 18.25 -14.12
C GLN A 529 -9.71 17.92 -14.05
N THR A 530 -9.30 17.10 -13.09
CA THR A 530 -7.89 16.74 -12.87
C THR A 530 -7.65 15.24 -12.95
N LEU A 531 -6.52 14.86 -13.55
CA LEU A 531 -6.06 13.50 -13.75
C LEU A 531 -5.47 12.88 -12.48
N GLU A 532 -5.55 11.56 -12.40
CA GLU A 532 -4.82 10.71 -11.46
C GLU A 532 -4.00 9.71 -12.27
N HIS A 533 -4.66 8.73 -12.88
CA HIS A 533 -4.05 7.77 -13.80
C HIS A 533 -4.46 8.04 -15.24
N VAL A 534 -3.53 7.83 -16.18
CA VAL A 534 -3.79 7.84 -17.62
C VAL A 534 -3.33 6.51 -18.20
N ALA A 535 -4.15 5.86 -19.00
CA ALA A 535 -3.84 4.56 -19.59
C ALA A 535 -4.14 4.52 -21.09
N VAL A 536 -3.34 3.75 -21.83
CA VAL A 536 -3.56 3.46 -23.25
C VAL A 536 -3.56 1.95 -23.42
N THR A 537 -4.68 1.42 -23.90
CA THR A 537 -4.77 0.02 -24.28
C THR A 537 -4.51 -0.11 -25.78
N VAL A 538 -3.68 -1.08 -26.17
CA VAL A 538 -3.26 -1.31 -27.56
C VAL A 538 -3.36 -2.78 -27.95
N THR A 539 -3.70 -3.00 -29.22
CA THR A 539 -3.49 -4.27 -29.92
C THR A 539 -2.51 -4.00 -31.06
N ILE A 540 -1.35 -4.65 -31.03
CA ILE A 540 -0.23 -4.44 -31.97
C ILE A 540 0.32 -5.80 -32.37
N THR A 541 0.43 -6.08 -33.67
CA THR A 541 1.15 -7.24 -34.19
C THR A 541 2.60 -6.84 -34.52
N HIS A 542 3.59 -7.51 -33.93
CA HIS A 542 5.01 -7.28 -34.18
C HIS A 542 5.79 -8.60 -34.23
N PRO A 543 6.76 -8.81 -35.14
CA PRO A 543 7.57 -10.04 -35.17
C PRO A 543 8.51 -10.20 -33.97
N CYS A 544 8.85 -9.10 -33.30
CA CYS A 544 9.72 -9.04 -32.12
C CYS A 544 9.29 -7.84 -31.27
N ARG A 545 8.32 -7.99 -30.35
CA ARG A 545 7.68 -6.82 -29.70
C ARG A 545 8.65 -5.92 -28.91
N GLY A 546 9.74 -6.48 -28.40
CA GLY A 546 10.79 -5.74 -27.66
C GLY A 546 11.49 -4.61 -28.41
N SER A 547 11.40 -4.54 -29.74
CA SER A 547 11.95 -3.41 -30.50
C SER A 547 11.05 -2.17 -30.47
N LEU A 548 9.82 -2.28 -29.97
CA LEU A 548 8.88 -1.16 -29.90
C LEU A 548 9.22 -0.23 -28.74
N GLU A 549 9.14 1.06 -29.00
CA GLU A 549 9.00 2.10 -27.98
C GLU A 549 7.60 2.70 -28.08
N VAL A 550 6.86 2.72 -26.97
CA VAL A 550 5.52 3.30 -26.86
C VAL A 550 5.57 4.48 -25.90
N VAL A 551 5.12 5.65 -26.36
CA VAL A 551 5.24 6.92 -25.63
C VAL A 551 3.90 7.66 -25.66
N LEU A 552 3.49 8.18 -24.52
CA LEU A 552 2.33 9.05 -24.40
C LEU A 552 2.78 10.46 -24.03
N VAL A 553 2.19 11.47 -24.66
CA VAL A 553 2.31 12.87 -24.25
C VAL A 553 0.95 13.39 -23.81
N CYS A 554 0.86 13.85 -22.56
CA CYS A 554 -0.34 14.48 -22.02
C CYS A 554 -0.53 15.91 -22.58
N PRO A 555 -1.73 16.52 -22.47
CA PRO A 555 -2.00 17.87 -22.98
C PRO A 555 -1.05 18.97 -22.47
N SER A 556 -0.41 18.71 -21.33
CA SER A 556 0.60 19.53 -20.70
C SER A 556 1.96 19.58 -21.42
N GLY A 557 2.24 18.61 -22.28
CA GLY A 557 3.56 18.30 -22.81
C GLY A 557 4.35 17.26 -22.00
N MET A 558 3.81 16.75 -20.88
CA MET A 558 4.47 15.71 -20.07
C MET A 558 4.57 14.40 -20.88
N ARG A 559 5.80 13.92 -21.13
CA ARG A 559 6.11 12.72 -21.93
C ARG A 559 6.36 11.50 -21.04
N SER A 560 5.48 10.50 -21.09
CA SER A 560 5.68 9.20 -20.44
C SER A 560 6.24 8.18 -21.43
N LEU A 561 7.34 7.50 -21.04
CA LEU A 561 7.80 6.27 -21.69
C LEU A 561 6.92 5.13 -21.17
N MET A 562 5.94 4.73 -21.97
CA MET A 562 4.90 3.78 -21.58
C MET A 562 5.40 2.35 -21.72
N GLY A 563 5.92 2.00 -22.89
CA GLY A 563 6.62 0.74 -23.15
C GLY A 563 8.05 1.03 -23.56
N ALA A 564 9.00 0.67 -22.71
CA ALA A 564 10.42 0.75 -23.04
C ALA A 564 10.85 -0.41 -23.94
N ARG A 565 11.95 -0.22 -24.68
CA ARG A 565 12.51 -1.26 -25.54
C ARG A 565 13.15 -2.34 -24.67
N ARG A 566 12.88 -3.61 -24.96
CA ARG A 566 13.51 -4.75 -24.27
C ARG A 566 14.26 -5.61 -25.28
N ALA A 567 15.59 -5.64 -25.19
CA ALA A 567 16.44 -6.20 -26.25
C ALA A 567 16.37 -7.74 -26.37
N THR A 568 16.03 -8.40 -25.26
CA THR A 568 15.81 -9.84 -25.10
C THR A 568 14.43 -10.28 -25.60
N ASP A 569 13.42 -9.43 -25.51
CA ASP A 569 12.06 -9.72 -25.97
C ASP A 569 11.99 -9.85 -27.51
N ARG A 570 11.90 -11.11 -27.96
CA ARG A 570 11.73 -11.50 -29.37
C ARG A 570 10.42 -12.27 -29.59
N ASP A 571 9.41 -12.01 -28.75
CA ASP A 571 8.08 -12.59 -28.92
C ASP A 571 7.37 -11.96 -30.14
N SER A 572 6.78 -12.83 -30.97
CA SER A 572 6.01 -12.50 -32.15
C SER A 572 4.50 -12.35 -31.90
N ALA A 573 4.03 -12.62 -30.68
CA ALA A 573 2.63 -12.42 -30.29
C ALA A 573 2.22 -10.94 -30.27
N GLY A 574 3.20 -10.02 -30.15
CA GLY A 574 2.93 -8.59 -30.05
C GLY A 574 2.24 -8.24 -28.72
N TYR A 575 1.23 -7.39 -28.80
CA TYR A 575 0.36 -6.98 -27.69
C TYR A 575 -1.10 -7.20 -28.09
N THR A 576 -1.92 -7.77 -27.21
CA THR A 576 -3.37 -8.01 -27.44
C THR A 576 -4.16 -7.45 -26.26
N ASP A 577 -4.92 -6.38 -26.49
CA ASP A 577 -5.62 -5.58 -25.44
C ASP A 577 -4.71 -5.22 -24.24
N TRP A 578 -3.40 -5.05 -24.48
CA TRP A 578 -2.44 -4.72 -23.42
C TRP A 578 -2.59 -3.26 -23.01
N THR A 579 -2.68 -3.00 -21.72
CA THR A 579 -2.88 -1.65 -21.18
C THR A 579 -1.62 -1.16 -20.49
N PHE A 580 -0.98 -0.14 -21.06
CA PHE A 580 0.07 0.62 -20.37
C PHE A 580 -0.56 1.76 -19.56
N SER A 581 0.00 2.08 -18.40
CA SER A 581 -0.48 3.19 -17.56
C SER A 581 0.61 4.20 -17.21
N THR A 582 0.19 5.38 -16.75
CA THR A 582 1.08 6.40 -16.23
C THR A 582 0.42 7.32 -15.20
N VAL A 583 1.20 7.66 -14.17
CA VAL A 583 0.88 8.64 -13.13
C VAL A 583 1.59 9.99 -13.33
N ARG A 584 2.40 10.15 -14.39
CA ARG A 584 3.23 11.36 -14.59
C ARG A 584 2.41 12.65 -14.75
N CYS A 585 1.16 12.53 -15.19
CA CYS A 585 0.23 13.63 -15.43
C CYS A 585 -0.73 13.89 -14.24
N TRP A 586 -0.43 13.33 -13.06
CA TRP A 586 -1.25 13.49 -11.85
C TRP A 586 -1.50 14.96 -11.49
N GLY A 587 -2.75 15.29 -11.17
CA GLY A 587 -3.22 16.64 -10.86
C GLY A 587 -3.33 17.59 -12.06
N GLU A 588 -2.86 17.21 -13.26
CA GLU A 588 -2.98 18.04 -14.45
C GLU A 588 -4.43 18.07 -14.99
N LYS A 589 -4.74 19.08 -15.80
CA LYS A 589 -6.06 19.21 -16.43
C LYS A 589 -6.33 18.05 -17.39
N ALA A 590 -7.49 17.42 -17.28
CA ALA A 590 -7.89 16.28 -18.12
C ALA A 590 -8.33 16.64 -19.56
N GLU A 591 -8.71 17.91 -19.80
CA GLU A 591 -9.10 18.38 -21.14
C GLU A 591 -7.87 18.72 -22.00
N GLY A 592 -7.82 18.20 -23.22
CA GLY A 592 -6.88 18.61 -24.26
C GLY A 592 -6.43 17.47 -25.18
N VAL A 593 -5.34 17.70 -25.90
CA VAL A 593 -4.81 16.77 -26.91
C VAL A 593 -3.76 15.83 -26.28
N TYR A 594 -4.07 14.54 -26.27
CA TYR A 594 -3.15 13.46 -25.94
C TYR A 594 -2.48 12.95 -27.21
N ILE A 595 -1.18 12.66 -27.15
CA ILE A 595 -0.39 12.22 -28.30
C ILE A 595 0.25 10.86 -27.99
N LEU A 596 -0.24 9.80 -28.65
CA LEU A 596 0.40 8.49 -28.67
C LEU A 596 1.47 8.48 -29.77
N LYS A 597 2.66 7.98 -29.44
CA LYS A 597 3.78 7.79 -30.35
C LYS A 597 4.27 6.35 -30.24
N ILE A 598 4.49 5.71 -31.38
CA ILE A 598 5.05 4.36 -31.45
C ILE A 598 6.18 4.34 -32.48
N SER A 599 7.35 3.81 -32.13
CA SER A 599 8.48 3.66 -33.05
C SER A 599 9.10 2.27 -32.95
N ASP A 600 9.44 1.68 -34.09
CA ASP A 600 10.16 0.41 -34.17
C ASP A 600 11.67 0.66 -34.26
N HIS A 601 12.41 0.19 -33.26
CA HIS A 601 13.87 0.29 -33.15
C HIS A 601 14.58 -0.99 -33.63
N LYS A 602 13.94 -1.82 -34.47
CA LYS A 602 14.58 -3.04 -34.98
C LYS A 602 15.92 -2.79 -35.66
N GLU A 603 16.85 -3.70 -35.42
CA GLU A 603 18.14 -3.71 -36.10
C GLU A 603 17.97 -4.16 -37.56
N ALA A 604 18.50 -3.38 -38.50
CA ALA A 604 18.35 -3.60 -39.94
C ALA A 604 18.98 -4.91 -40.48
N MET A 605 19.64 -5.70 -39.63
CA MET A 605 20.32 -6.96 -39.97
C MET A 605 19.62 -8.20 -39.37
N SER A 606 18.46 -8.05 -38.71
CA SER A 606 17.74 -9.18 -38.11
C SER A 606 16.60 -9.66 -39.03
N ASP A 607 16.87 -10.67 -39.86
CA ASP A 607 15.87 -11.28 -40.75
C ASP A 607 14.61 -11.75 -40.00
N ARG A 608 14.78 -12.26 -38.76
CA ARG A 608 13.66 -12.70 -37.89
C ARG A 608 12.72 -11.54 -37.51
N CYS A 609 13.25 -10.33 -37.34
CA CYS A 609 12.48 -9.14 -36.98
C CYS A 609 12.18 -8.23 -38.18
N ALA A 610 12.38 -8.70 -39.42
CA ALA A 610 12.32 -7.84 -40.60
C ALA A 610 10.92 -7.27 -40.90
N ALA A 611 9.85 -8.02 -40.62
CA ALA A 611 8.47 -7.62 -40.91
C ALA A 611 8.09 -6.30 -40.20
N VAL A 612 7.19 -5.52 -40.81
CA VAL A 612 6.74 -4.23 -40.28
C VAL A 612 5.68 -4.46 -39.21
N GLY A 613 5.82 -3.76 -38.09
CA GLY A 613 4.82 -3.72 -37.03
C GLY A 613 3.52 -3.08 -37.49
N VAL A 614 2.39 -3.53 -36.96
CA VAL A 614 1.08 -2.93 -37.24
C VAL A 614 0.34 -2.71 -35.93
N LEU A 615 0.06 -1.44 -35.61
CA LEU A 615 -0.98 -1.09 -34.65
C LEU A 615 -2.31 -1.47 -35.29
N LYS A 616 -3.15 -2.21 -34.57
CA LYS A 616 -4.48 -2.67 -35.00
C LYS A 616 -5.59 -1.86 -34.36
N GLU A 617 -5.47 -1.66 -33.05
CA GLU A 617 -6.49 -1.03 -32.23
C GLU A 617 -5.84 -0.26 -31.09
N TRP A 618 -6.43 0.87 -30.70
CA TRP A 618 -6.12 1.50 -29.43
C TRP A 618 -7.29 2.28 -28.82
N LYS A 619 -7.23 2.48 -27.51
CA LYS A 619 -8.16 3.32 -26.74
C LYS A 619 -7.42 4.09 -25.64
N LEU A 620 -7.81 5.33 -25.40
CA LEU A 620 -7.34 6.16 -24.29
C LEU A 620 -8.33 6.04 -23.12
N SER A 621 -7.81 5.78 -21.92
CA SER A 621 -8.58 5.83 -20.67
C SER A 621 -7.99 6.86 -19.73
N LEU A 622 -8.83 7.74 -19.19
CA LEU A 622 -8.48 8.72 -18.17
C LEU A 622 -9.18 8.35 -16.87
N TYR A 623 -8.47 8.51 -15.76
CA TYR A 623 -8.97 8.35 -14.41
C TYR A 623 -8.63 9.60 -13.61
N GLY A 624 -9.55 10.07 -12.77
CA GLY A 624 -9.35 11.31 -12.05
C GLY A 624 -10.54 11.71 -11.20
N SER A 625 -10.65 13.01 -10.92
CA SER A 625 -11.71 13.57 -10.09
C SER A 625 -12.21 14.92 -10.59
N SER A 626 -13.32 15.36 -10.01
CA SER A 626 -13.91 16.69 -10.22
C SER A 626 -13.18 17.81 -9.47
N MET A 627 -12.03 17.53 -8.85
CA MET A 627 -11.20 18.52 -8.16
C MET A 627 -10.67 19.55 -9.16
N SER A 628 -10.79 20.84 -8.83
CA SER A 628 -10.24 21.91 -9.67
C SER A 628 -8.72 22.05 -9.49
N PRO A 629 -7.97 22.54 -10.50
CA PRO A 629 -6.54 22.83 -10.36
C PRO A 629 -6.19 23.80 -9.21
N SER A 630 -7.11 24.71 -8.86
CA SER A 630 -6.98 25.56 -7.66
C SER A 630 -7.01 24.75 -6.37
N GLN A 631 -7.94 23.80 -6.23
CA GLN A 631 -8.03 22.93 -5.05
C GLN A 631 -6.82 22.00 -4.92
N VAL A 632 -6.25 21.51 -6.03
CA VAL A 632 -4.97 20.77 -6.01
C VAL A 632 -3.86 21.63 -5.39
N LYS A 633 -3.75 22.90 -5.82
CA LYS A 633 -2.73 23.84 -5.32
C LYS A 633 -2.95 24.28 -3.87
N GLU A 634 -4.21 24.45 -3.45
CA GLU A 634 -4.58 24.70 -2.06
C GLU A 634 -4.19 23.51 -1.17
N ARG A 635 -4.50 22.27 -1.59
CA ARG A 635 -4.09 21.05 -0.89
C ARG A 635 -2.57 20.88 -0.84
N GLN A 636 -1.84 21.19 -1.92
CA GLN A 636 -0.37 21.21 -1.90
C GLN A 636 0.17 22.20 -0.85
N THR A 637 -0.47 23.36 -0.70
CA THR A 637 -0.08 24.37 0.28
C THR A 637 -0.36 23.90 1.71
N LEU A 638 -1.54 23.32 1.97
CA LEU A 638 -1.93 22.73 3.25
C LEU A 638 -0.99 21.59 3.68
N VAL A 639 -0.72 20.65 2.76
CA VAL A 639 0.20 19.53 3.00
C VAL A 639 1.62 20.01 3.25
N LYS A 640 2.08 21.05 2.52
CA LYS A 640 3.39 21.67 2.76
C LYS A 640 3.48 22.36 4.13
N GLU A 641 2.42 23.01 4.61
CA GLU A 641 2.37 23.49 6.00
C GLU A 641 2.43 22.31 6.98
N ALA A 642 1.73 21.21 6.69
CA ALA A 642 1.67 20.08 7.59
C ALA A 642 3.01 19.38 7.81
N MET A 643 3.86 19.33 6.79
CA MET A 643 5.24 18.80 6.86
C MET A 643 6.12 19.49 7.92
N SER A 644 5.74 20.68 8.40
CA SER A 644 6.44 21.38 9.51
C SER A 644 6.50 20.58 10.82
N GLY A 645 5.65 19.57 10.99
CA GLY A 645 5.55 18.79 12.23
C GLY A 645 4.50 19.29 13.22
N LYS A 646 3.93 20.49 12.99
CA LYS A 646 2.89 21.11 13.82
C LYS A 646 1.74 20.17 14.14
N TYR A 647 1.32 19.34 13.18
CA TYR A 647 0.18 18.44 13.37
C TYR A 647 0.55 17.17 14.15
N LEU A 648 1.82 16.78 14.15
CA LEU A 648 2.29 15.62 14.90
C LEU A 648 2.23 15.84 16.41
N ASP A 649 2.57 17.05 16.89
CA ASP A 649 2.48 17.42 18.33
C ASP A 649 1.03 17.71 18.80
N SER A 650 0.13 18.00 17.88
CA SER A 650 -1.29 18.17 18.19
C SER A 650 -2.05 16.83 18.23
N ASN A 651 -2.96 16.68 19.19
CA ASN A 651 -3.95 15.59 19.20
C ASN A 651 -5.09 15.84 18.17
N PHE A 652 -4.71 16.26 16.96
CA PHE A 652 -5.60 16.60 15.87
C PHE A 652 -5.45 15.58 14.75
N SER A 653 -6.57 15.03 14.33
CA SER A 653 -6.81 14.57 12.96
C SER A 653 -8.25 14.93 12.61
N LEU A 654 -8.55 15.06 11.32
CA LEU A 654 -9.93 15.25 10.87
C LEU A 654 -10.81 14.03 11.27
N PRO A 655 -12.11 14.20 11.57
CA PRO A 655 -12.98 13.11 12.02
C PRO A 655 -13.37 12.19 10.86
N CYS A 656 -13.36 10.87 11.08
CA CYS A 656 -13.72 9.90 10.04
C CYS A 656 -15.23 9.82 9.80
N PRO A 657 -15.70 9.79 8.54
CA PRO A 657 -17.06 9.35 8.24
C PRO A 657 -17.24 7.87 8.62
N PRO A 658 -18.48 7.40 8.83
CA PRO A 658 -18.75 5.97 8.91
C PRO A 658 -18.36 5.29 7.60
N GLY A 659 -17.85 4.06 7.69
CA GLY A 659 -17.66 3.19 6.53
C GLY A 659 -19.00 2.68 5.99
N LEU A 660 -18.96 2.03 4.84
CA LEU A 660 -20.09 1.31 4.27
C LEU A 660 -20.35 0.02 5.05
N ASP A 661 -21.61 -0.20 5.44
CA ASP A 661 -22.09 -1.50 5.90
C ASP A 661 -22.19 -2.45 4.71
N ILE A 662 -21.08 -3.15 4.44
CA ILE A 662 -21.03 -4.16 3.39
C ILE A 662 -21.62 -5.44 3.98
N PRO A 663 -22.75 -5.94 3.43
CA PRO A 663 -23.34 -7.18 3.93
C PRO A 663 -22.33 -8.30 3.73
N SER A 664 -22.05 -9.06 4.80
CA SER A 664 -21.30 -10.31 4.71
C SER A 664 -21.82 -11.13 3.53
N GLU A 665 -20.93 -11.61 2.67
CA GLU A 665 -21.28 -12.39 1.49
C GLU A 665 -22.37 -13.40 1.86
N ILE A 666 -23.57 -13.23 1.29
CA ILE A 666 -24.67 -14.12 1.63
C ILE A 666 -24.34 -15.43 0.94
N ILE A 667 -23.72 -16.36 1.70
CA ILE A 667 -23.60 -17.76 1.36
C ILE A 667 -25.02 -18.32 1.25
N ARG A 668 -25.65 -18.10 0.09
CA ARG A 668 -26.88 -18.76 -0.29
C ARG A 668 -26.45 -20.15 -0.76
N PRO A 669 -26.70 -21.23 0.01
CA PRO A 669 -26.28 -22.58 -0.39
C PRO A 669 -26.92 -23.03 -1.72
N PHE A 670 -27.92 -22.30 -2.21
CA PHE A 670 -28.52 -22.49 -3.51
C PHE A 670 -28.43 -21.20 -4.34
N THR A 671 -27.71 -21.28 -5.46
CA THR A 671 -27.76 -20.24 -6.50
C THR A 671 -29.16 -20.22 -7.15
N SER A 672 -29.49 -19.16 -7.89
CA SER A 672 -30.72 -19.12 -8.69
C SER A 672 -30.82 -20.31 -9.66
N ASN A 673 -29.68 -20.79 -10.17
CA ASN A 673 -29.64 -21.94 -11.07
C ASN A 673 -29.80 -23.26 -10.33
N SER A 674 -29.22 -23.41 -9.13
CA SER A 674 -29.45 -24.56 -8.24
C SER A 674 -30.92 -24.67 -7.83
N LEU A 675 -31.57 -23.54 -7.51
CA LEU A 675 -33.01 -23.46 -7.21
C LEU A 675 -33.88 -23.81 -8.43
N LYS A 676 -33.54 -23.33 -9.63
CA LYS A 676 -34.22 -23.75 -10.87
C LYS A 676 -34.04 -25.25 -11.13
N PHE A 677 -32.86 -25.80 -10.90
CA PHE A 677 -32.59 -27.23 -11.09
C PHE A 677 -33.38 -28.10 -10.10
N LEU A 678 -33.39 -27.73 -8.82
CA LEU A 678 -34.22 -28.38 -7.80
C LEU A 678 -35.72 -28.27 -8.10
N LEU A 679 -36.18 -27.12 -8.59
CA LEU A 679 -37.57 -26.93 -9.02
C LEU A 679 -37.92 -27.82 -10.22
N LEU A 680 -37.05 -27.87 -11.24
CA LEU A 680 -37.24 -28.73 -12.42
C LEU A 680 -37.22 -30.22 -12.05
N PHE A 681 -36.29 -30.63 -11.19
CA PHE A 681 -36.21 -32.00 -10.67
C PHE A 681 -37.45 -32.36 -9.84
N GLY A 682 -37.93 -31.45 -8.99
CA GLY A 682 -39.19 -31.61 -8.26
C GLY A 682 -40.41 -31.70 -9.17
N CYS A 683 -40.48 -30.89 -10.24
CA CYS A 683 -41.54 -30.97 -11.25
C CYS A 683 -41.48 -32.29 -12.03
N PHE A 684 -40.29 -32.76 -12.38
CA PHE A 684 -40.08 -34.04 -13.05
C PHE A 684 -40.51 -35.21 -12.14
N ALA A 685 -40.08 -35.23 -10.88
CA ALA A 685 -40.47 -36.23 -9.89
C ALA A 685 -41.99 -36.24 -9.65
N LEU A 686 -42.63 -35.06 -9.58
CA LEU A 686 -44.08 -34.94 -9.46
C LEU A 686 -44.80 -35.50 -10.71
N PHE A 687 -44.34 -35.15 -11.91
CA PHE A 687 -44.89 -35.65 -13.15
C PHE A 687 -44.75 -37.18 -13.26
N TRP A 688 -43.58 -37.71 -12.91
CA TRP A 688 -43.29 -39.15 -12.90
C TRP A 688 -44.16 -39.89 -11.88
N SER A 689 -44.31 -39.34 -10.67
CA SER A 689 -45.21 -39.87 -9.62
C SER A 689 -46.68 -39.87 -10.06
N LEU A 690 -47.14 -38.79 -10.71
CA LEU A 690 -48.49 -38.70 -11.27
C LEU A 690 -48.69 -39.69 -12.42
N TYR A 691 -47.71 -39.87 -13.30
CA TYR A 691 -47.73 -40.85 -14.38
C TYR A 691 -47.85 -42.27 -13.83
N TYR A 692 -46.98 -42.67 -12.89
CA TYR A 692 -47.04 -43.99 -12.26
C TYR A 692 -48.33 -44.20 -11.46
N THR A 693 -48.84 -43.17 -10.79
CA THR A 693 -50.14 -43.24 -10.09
C THR A 693 -51.29 -43.42 -11.10
N LEU A 694 -51.23 -42.76 -12.25
CA LEU A 694 -52.21 -42.94 -13.34
C LEU A 694 -52.11 -44.35 -13.95
N GLU A 695 -50.90 -44.83 -14.22
CA GLU A 695 -50.65 -46.18 -14.74
C GLU A 695 -51.18 -47.25 -13.77
N VAL A 696 -50.81 -47.18 -12.48
CA VAL A 696 -51.29 -48.12 -11.45
C VAL A 696 -52.80 -48.04 -11.27
N THR A 697 -53.41 -46.85 -11.30
CA THR A 697 -54.87 -46.71 -11.17
C THR A 697 -55.63 -47.14 -12.43
N LEU A 698 -55.05 -47.03 -13.62
CA LEU A 698 -55.61 -47.57 -14.86
C LEU A 698 -55.39 -49.09 -15.00
N ALA A 699 -54.27 -49.62 -14.51
CA ALA A 699 -54.01 -51.06 -14.46
C ALA A 699 -54.90 -51.78 -13.44
N ASN A 700 -55.11 -51.20 -12.25
CA ASN A 700 -56.06 -51.74 -11.27
C ASN A 700 -57.53 -51.47 -11.63
N LYS A 701 -57.84 -50.47 -12.47
CA LYS A 701 -59.17 -50.32 -13.08
C LYS A 701 -59.32 -51.29 -14.25
N SER A 702 -59.80 -52.48 -13.94
CA SER A 702 -60.36 -53.42 -14.90
C SER A 702 -61.34 -52.72 -15.88
N LEU A 703 -60.85 -52.36 -17.07
CA LEU A 703 -61.70 -51.94 -18.20
C LEU A 703 -62.68 -53.05 -18.63
N ARG A 704 -62.48 -54.29 -18.15
CA ARG A 704 -63.40 -55.43 -18.31
C ARG A 704 -64.67 -55.34 -17.45
N ALA A 705 -64.80 -54.36 -16.55
CA ALA A 705 -66.03 -54.13 -15.78
C ALA A 705 -67.01 -53.11 -16.42
N VAL A 706 -66.60 -52.40 -17.48
CA VAL A 706 -67.40 -51.30 -18.08
C VAL A 706 -68.00 -51.66 -19.46
N LEU A 707 -67.44 -52.65 -20.17
CA LEU A 707 -67.84 -52.99 -21.53
C LEU A 707 -68.20 -54.48 -21.68
N CYS A 708 -69.44 -54.82 -21.34
CA CYS A 708 -70.00 -56.17 -21.46
C CYS A 708 -70.23 -56.58 -22.94
N LEU A 709 -69.28 -57.27 -23.57
CA LEU A 709 -69.46 -57.88 -24.90
C LEU A 709 -68.90 -59.32 -24.99
N PRO A 710 -69.47 -60.20 -25.84
CA PRO A 710 -69.39 -61.65 -25.65
C PRO A 710 -68.24 -62.33 -26.41
N ARG A 711 -67.81 -63.49 -25.89
CA ARG A 711 -66.87 -64.41 -26.55
C ARG A 711 -67.43 -64.97 -27.86
N ARG A 712 -66.58 -65.10 -28.88
CA ARG A 712 -66.70 -66.14 -29.91
C ARG A 712 -65.31 -66.70 -30.24
N GLN A 713 -65.20 -68.03 -30.22
CA GLN A 713 -64.01 -68.77 -30.63
C GLN A 713 -64.04 -69.07 -32.13
N ASP A 714 -62.91 -69.62 -32.58
CA ASP A 714 -62.59 -70.27 -33.85
C ASP A 714 -61.76 -69.40 -34.80
N SER A 715 -60.68 -69.86 -35.43
CA SER A 715 -59.75 -70.99 -35.25
C SER A 715 -58.83 -70.89 -36.48
N SER A 716 -57.53 -70.77 -36.27
CA SER A 716 -56.43 -71.11 -37.22
C SER A 716 -56.68 -71.10 -38.75
N SER A 717 -55.82 -70.40 -39.51
CA SER A 717 -54.65 -71.08 -40.12
C SER A 717 -53.81 -70.23 -41.11
N VAL A 718 -52.55 -70.66 -41.30
CA VAL A 718 -51.75 -70.59 -42.56
C VAL A 718 -50.99 -69.30 -42.96
N LYS A 719 -49.66 -69.39 -42.71
CA LYS A 719 -48.48 -69.10 -43.56
C LYS A 719 -48.12 -67.66 -44.05
N PHE A 720 -47.09 -67.12 -43.39
CA PHE A 720 -45.70 -66.99 -43.89
C PHE A 720 -45.40 -66.24 -45.21
N ARG A 721 -44.66 -65.12 -45.10
CA ARG A 721 -43.68 -64.70 -46.11
C ARG A 721 -42.50 -63.96 -45.43
N ARG A 722 -41.26 -64.39 -45.73
CA ARG A 722 -39.98 -63.70 -45.39
C ARG A 722 -39.88 -62.36 -46.18
N SER A 723 -39.03 -61.37 -45.87
CA SER A 723 -37.59 -61.48 -45.51
C SER A 723 -36.92 -60.15 -45.11
N ILE A 724 -35.99 -60.17 -44.13
CA ILE A 724 -34.68 -59.43 -44.05
C ILE A 724 -34.71 -57.86 -44.01
N LYS A 725 -33.95 -57.10 -43.19
CA LYS A 725 -32.81 -57.27 -42.22
C LYS A 725 -32.88 -56.11 -41.18
N GLY A 726 -32.72 -56.30 -39.85
CA GLY A 726 -31.47 -56.15 -39.06
C GLY A 726 -31.33 -54.73 -38.43
N VAL A 727 -30.83 -54.47 -37.19
CA VAL A 727 -30.09 -55.26 -36.16
C VAL A 727 -30.37 -54.70 -34.73
N GLU A 728 -30.26 -55.58 -33.71
CA GLU A 728 -30.42 -55.44 -32.23
C GLU A 728 -29.12 -54.96 -31.49
N GLU A 729 -28.95 -54.76 -30.18
CA GLU A 729 -29.77 -54.67 -28.93
C GLU A 729 -28.91 -54.01 -27.80
N ALA A 730 -29.50 -53.69 -26.64
CA ALA A 730 -28.74 -53.34 -25.43
C ALA A 730 -29.48 -53.61 -24.08
N LEU A 731 -28.76 -54.26 -23.15
CA LEU A 731 -28.71 -54.07 -21.67
C LEU A 731 -29.93 -54.31 -20.74
N THR A 732 -29.63 -54.93 -19.60
CA THR A 732 -30.18 -54.76 -18.22
C THR A 732 -29.30 -55.63 -17.29
N GLU A 733 -28.55 -55.09 -16.32
CA GLU A 733 -28.92 -54.57 -14.98
C GLU A 733 -29.57 -55.56 -14.00
N GLN A 734 -28.94 -55.76 -12.83
CA GLN A 734 -29.60 -55.67 -11.51
C GLN A 734 -28.59 -55.67 -10.33
N GLU A 735 -29.01 -55.14 -9.17
CA GLU A 735 -28.20 -54.85 -7.97
C GLU A 735 -28.93 -55.24 -6.65
N ALA A 736 -28.21 -55.21 -5.51
CA ALA A 736 -28.63 -55.43 -4.10
C ALA A 736 -29.05 -56.86 -3.69
N GLY A 737 -28.67 -57.47 -2.54
CA GLY A 737 -27.81 -57.17 -1.38
C GLY A 737 -27.54 -58.51 -0.61
N GLU A 738 -27.05 -58.64 0.64
CA GLU A 738 -26.58 -57.77 1.74
C GLU A 738 -25.81 -58.67 2.78
N TYR A 739 -25.11 -58.08 3.78
CA TYR A 739 -24.51 -58.68 5.01
C TYR A 739 -23.08 -59.32 5.04
N ARG A 740 -22.24 -58.64 5.85
CA ARG A 740 -21.32 -59.12 6.94
C ARG A 740 -19.83 -59.51 6.70
N GLU A 741 -19.01 -58.80 7.49
CA GLU A 741 -17.80 -59.19 8.27
C GLU A 741 -16.38 -59.24 7.66
N GLU A 742 -15.48 -58.56 8.39
CA GLU A 742 -14.01 -58.73 8.61
C GLU A 742 -13.06 -58.66 7.39
N GLU A 743 -12.14 -57.70 7.24
CA GLU A 743 -10.94 -57.29 8.01
C GLU A 743 -9.63 -57.99 7.50
N GLU A 744 -8.50 -57.27 7.57
CA GLU A 744 -7.10 -57.64 7.22
C GLU A 744 -6.67 -57.86 5.74
N ASP A 745 -5.99 -56.84 5.21
CA ASP A 745 -4.55 -56.80 4.82
C ASP A 745 -3.94 -57.64 3.65
N ASP A 746 -2.82 -57.06 3.16
CA ASP A 746 -1.66 -57.63 2.46
C ASP A 746 -1.48 -57.56 0.91
N SER A 747 -0.22 -57.24 0.58
CA SER A 747 0.60 -57.46 -0.62
C SER A 747 0.05 -57.22 -2.04
N GLY A 748 0.37 -56.05 -2.59
CA GLY A 748 0.50 -55.83 -4.04
C GLY A 748 1.94 -55.99 -4.53
N VAL A 749 2.19 -56.89 -5.49
CA VAL A 749 3.49 -57.05 -6.18
C VAL A 749 3.26 -57.43 -7.66
N GLU A 750 4.10 -56.84 -8.53
CA GLU A 750 4.39 -57.19 -9.95
C GLU A 750 3.30 -56.98 -11.04
N LEU A 751 3.61 -56.88 -12.34
CA LEU A 751 4.70 -56.21 -13.11
C LEU A 751 4.44 -56.42 -14.62
N HIS A 752 5.06 -55.61 -15.49
CA HIS A 752 5.30 -55.89 -16.92
C HIS A 752 4.06 -55.98 -17.86
N THR A 753 4.09 -55.66 -19.17
CA THR A 753 5.02 -54.98 -20.10
C THR A 753 4.26 -54.70 -21.43
N VAL A 754 4.91 -54.00 -22.38
CA VAL A 754 4.95 -54.27 -23.85
C VAL A 754 4.58 -53.05 -24.74
N LEU A 755 5.61 -52.44 -25.35
CA LEU A 755 5.81 -52.04 -26.78
C LEU A 755 4.71 -51.20 -27.51
N ASP A 756 4.93 -50.34 -28.52
CA ASP A 756 6.10 -49.79 -29.26
C ASP A 756 5.56 -48.58 -30.12
N TYR A 757 6.27 -47.74 -30.91
CA TYR A 757 7.64 -47.69 -31.44
C TYR A 757 8.03 -46.23 -31.82
N GLU A 758 9.33 -45.97 -32.08
CA GLU A 758 9.98 -45.10 -33.11
C GLU A 758 9.33 -43.80 -33.69
N ALA A 759 10.04 -42.75 -34.16
CA ALA A 759 11.46 -42.47 -34.47
C ALA A 759 11.63 -40.96 -34.81
N LYS A 760 12.81 -40.31 -34.99
CA LYS A 760 14.25 -40.50 -34.67
C LYS A 760 14.97 -39.16 -34.96
N VAL A 761 16.04 -38.79 -34.25
CA VAL A 761 17.01 -37.72 -34.61
C VAL A 761 18.43 -38.32 -34.59
N PRO A 762 19.35 -37.99 -35.52
CA PRO A 762 20.69 -38.56 -35.52
C PRO A 762 21.69 -37.78 -34.64
N LEU A 763 22.40 -38.53 -33.80
CA LEU A 763 23.66 -38.16 -33.16
C LEU A 763 24.85 -38.24 -34.14
N LEU A 764 25.97 -37.62 -33.76
CA LEU A 764 27.31 -38.23 -33.60
C LEU A 764 28.27 -37.09 -33.14
N ALA A 765 28.69 -37.02 -31.88
CA ALA A 765 29.70 -37.85 -31.18
C ALA A 765 31.16 -37.48 -31.51
N GLY A 766 31.98 -37.28 -30.47
CA GLY A 766 33.39 -36.84 -30.60
C GLY A 766 34.08 -36.67 -29.24
N GLU A 767 34.44 -37.79 -28.61
CA GLU A 767 35.04 -37.88 -27.28
C GLU A 767 36.47 -37.27 -27.16
N ARG A 768 36.81 -36.85 -25.94
CA ARG A 768 38.09 -37.07 -25.20
C ARG A 768 39.23 -36.03 -25.08
N THR A 769 39.61 -35.92 -23.80
CA THR A 769 40.95 -35.86 -23.19
C THR A 769 41.72 -34.53 -23.00
N VAL A 770 41.71 -34.08 -21.72
CA VAL A 770 42.85 -33.71 -20.84
C VAL A 770 43.91 -32.71 -21.36
N VAL A 771 44.18 -31.64 -20.59
CA VAL A 771 45.50 -31.27 -19.98
C VAL A 771 45.49 -29.83 -19.40
N LYS A 772 45.80 -29.73 -18.10
CA LYS A 772 46.51 -28.68 -17.31
C LYS A 772 46.31 -27.16 -17.57
N THR A 773 45.99 -26.49 -16.45
CA THR A 773 46.59 -25.25 -15.90
C THR A 773 47.01 -24.10 -16.83
N SER A 774 46.34 -22.95 -16.66
CA SER A 774 46.96 -21.70 -16.21
C SER A 774 45.93 -20.93 -15.37
#